data_AF-A0A0P9YR83-F1
#
_entry.id   AF-A0A0P9YR83-F1
#
_cell.length_a   1.000
_cell.length_b   1.000
_cell.length_c   1.000
_cell.angle_alpha   90.00
_cell.angle_beta   90.00
_cell.angle_gamma   90.00
#
_symmetry.space_group_name_H-M   'P 1'
#
loop_
_entity.id
_entity.type
_entity.pdbx_description
1 polymer ?
#
loop_
_entity_poly.entity_id
_entity_poly.type
_entity_poly.pdbx_seq_one_letter_code
_entity_poly.pdbx_strand_id
1 'polypeptide(L)'
;MYDTICDIIHDRTFLKVSGLGHDFFLKMESLNPAGSIKLKTAVGLVDDLQSRGLIGPDTILIESSSGNLGVALAMLCAERGIRFTCVVDPNSSNHNIRMMRTYGAEVIRVETPDENGGFLGTRIALIREKIGSDSRYVWLNQYENAANPRAHARTTARSISQHFGHVDYLFVGAGTTGTLMGCLQHFQRHHPTTKIIAVDSVGSVTFNTPASRRYIPGLGTSQRPPIFNADGVHALEMVPESRTVAMCRILARTKGLLVGGSTATVAAAVHAWRDRIEPGSVVVALSPDWGERYLDTLYDDLWVERHFGSDVLNMTLADMPIMPNWTTYLATECSRQAPFHVIDGEVVARLLAADPQACINDVEDAYLAHEAGRTINPDSYFLRFPEAPANRIIALPASLCGEQPVSGIKWISSFPGNTDSGLQRASAVLILNDPQTGYAFACLEASRISAMRTAASAVLGARWMNRHHKHVPRMAFIGAGFIARSILDMFVSDGWTLGKVSVFDQHPDSARALVDHAANRHRLVSELADLDNSLQADVVVFATTAPSPYVLEPVFRPGQLVLNISLRDLGPEVIACANNILDDVEHCLKARTSPDLAVQQYQDRSFITGTLAQLMTGQVELSPDRASIFSPFGLGVLDLAVGQRIYGQAVAEGSALPVPQFFFESNRW
;
A
#
# COMPACT_ATOMS: atom_id res chain seq x y z
N MET A 1 -17.36 -8.99 -37.65
CA MET A 1 -18.11 -10.26 -37.61
C MET A 1 -17.83 -10.87 -36.26
N TYR A 2 -18.84 -11.43 -35.59
CA TYR A 2 -18.69 -12.10 -34.30
C TYR A 2 -18.96 -13.58 -34.51
N ASP A 3 -18.20 -14.44 -33.84
CA ASP A 3 -18.32 -15.89 -33.97
C ASP A 3 -19.40 -16.45 -33.04
N THR A 4 -19.57 -15.85 -31.85
CA THR A 4 -20.62 -16.22 -30.89
C THR A 4 -21.47 -15.02 -30.48
N ILE A 5 -22.69 -15.28 -29.98
CA ILE A 5 -23.57 -14.23 -29.46
C ILE A 5 -22.98 -13.57 -28.21
N CYS A 6 -22.16 -14.29 -27.44
CA CYS A 6 -21.56 -13.79 -26.21
C CYS A 6 -20.31 -12.93 -26.45
N ASP A 7 -19.73 -12.97 -27.65
CA ASP A 7 -18.67 -12.05 -28.08
C ASP A 7 -19.20 -10.63 -28.37
N ILE A 8 -20.52 -10.50 -28.56
CA ILE A 8 -21.19 -9.22 -28.78
C ILE A 8 -21.32 -8.50 -27.44
N ILE A 9 -20.26 -7.77 -27.07
CA ILE A 9 -20.24 -6.93 -25.86
C ILE A 9 -20.33 -5.45 -26.24
N HIS A 10 -21.44 -4.81 -25.86
CA HIS A 10 -21.69 -3.40 -26.15
C HIS A 10 -21.15 -2.50 -25.03
N ASP A 11 -19.89 -2.09 -25.17
CA ASP A 11 -19.15 -1.38 -24.10
C ASP A 11 -18.97 0.12 -24.31
N ARG A 12 -19.20 0.61 -25.53
CA ARG A 12 -18.87 1.99 -25.93
C ARG A 12 -20.10 2.84 -26.26
N THR A 13 -21.25 2.46 -25.74
CA THR A 13 -22.50 3.21 -25.96
C THR A 13 -22.81 4.08 -24.76
N PHE A 14 -22.77 5.40 -24.97
CA PHE A 14 -23.06 6.41 -23.98
C PHE A 14 -24.13 7.36 -24.50
N LEU A 15 -25.12 7.67 -23.66
CA LEU A 15 -26.18 8.63 -23.99
C LEU A 15 -26.09 9.83 -23.05
N LYS A 16 -25.95 11.03 -23.61
CA LYS A 16 -26.04 12.26 -22.81
C LYS A 16 -27.47 12.49 -22.36
N VAL A 17 -27.66 12.70 -21.05
CA VAL A 17 -28.94 13.06 -20.43
C VAL A 17 -28.82 14.45 -19.83
N SER A 18 -29.76 15.31 -20.19
CA SER A 18 -29.81 16.73 -19.79
C SER A 18 -31.16 17.10 -19.20
N GLY A 19 -31.20 18.16 -18.39
CA GLY A 19 -32.44 18.70 -17.83
C GLY A 19 -33.00 17.91 -16.63
N LEU A 20 -32.16 17.13 -15.96
CA LEU A 20 -32.46 16.49 -14.67
C LEU A 20 -31.62 17.10 -13.53
N GLY A 21 -31.18 18.35 -13.66
CA GLY A 21 -30.10 18.93 -12.84
C GLY A 21 -28.82 19.04 -13.66
N HIS A 22 -27.72 18.46 -13.18
CA HIS A 22 -26.46 18.41 -13.93
C HIS A 22 -26.57 17.46 -15.14
N ASP A 23 -25.89 17.81 -16.24
CA ASP A 23 -25.76 16.90 -17.39
C ASP A 23 -24.90 15.68 -17.02
N PHE A 24 -25.27 14.51 -17.52
CA PHE A 24 -24.50 13.28 -17.30
C PHE A 24 -24.60 12.32 -18.49
N PHE A 25 -23.72 11.33 -18.54
CA PHE A 25 -23.72 10.29 -19.57
C PHE A 25 -24.17 8.96 -18.98
N LEU A 26 -25.24 8.40 -19.53
CA LEU A 26 -25.66 7.03 -19.25
C LEU A 26 -24.82 6.05 -20.07
N LYS A 27 -24.12 5.15 -19.39
CA LYS A 27 -23.54 3.97 -20.03
C LYS A 27 -24.61 2.92 -20.25
N MET A 28 -24.94 2.66 -21.51
CA MET A 28 -26.06 1.81 -21.92
C MET A 28 -25.68 0.32 -21.92
N GLU A 29 -25.60 -0.27 -20.72
CA GLU A 29 -25.29 -1.69 -20.53
C GLU A 29 -26.47 -2.61 -20.86
N SER A 30 -27.68 -2.03 -20.96
CA SER A 30 -28.91 -2.69 -21.39
C SER A 30 -28.87 -3.21 -22.84
N LEU A 31 -27.96 -2.71 -23.66
CA LEU A 31 -27.80 -3.11 -25.07
C LEU A 31 -27.04 -4.43 -25.27
N ASN A 32 -26.47 -5.00 -24.21
CA ASN A 32 -25.87 -6.34 -24.33
C ASN A 32 -26.95 -7.37 -24.71
N PRO A 33 -26.63 -8.42 -25.50
CA PRO A 33 -27.62 -9.38 -26.03
C PRO A 33 -28.57 -10.02 -25.01
N ALA A 34 -28.13 -10.22 -23.76
CA ALA A 34 -29.00 -10.70 -22.67
C ALA A 34 -30.01 -9.65 -22.15
N GLY A 35 -29.99 -8.44 -22.73
CA GLY A 35 -30.77 -7.27 -22.36
C GLY A 35 -30.29 -6.56 -21.09
N SER A 36 -29.08 -6.88 -20.60
CA SER A 36 -28.56 -6.26 -19.38
C SER A 36 -27.04 -6.39 -19.20
N ILE A 37 -26.52 -5.61 -18.25
CA ILE A 37 -25.14 -5.65 -17.77
C ILE A 37 -24.67 -7.05 -17.31
N LYS A 38 -25.60 -7.93 -16.95
CA LYS A 38 -25.29 -9.24 -16.34
C LYS A 38 -24.69 -10.25 -17.32
N LEU A 39 -24.72 -9.98 -18.63
CA LEU A 39 -23.96 -10.77 -19.60
C LEU A 39 -22.48 -10.82 -19.24
N LYS A 40 -21.90 -9.69 -18.84
CA LYS A 40 -20.48 -9.59 -18.45
C LYS A 40 -20.16 -10.39 -17.21
N THR A 41 -21.04 -10.34 -16.22
CA THR A 41 -20.93 -11.16 -15.01
C THR A 41 -21.01 -12.65 -15.35
N ALA A 42 -21.98 -13.05 -16.18
CA ALA A 42 -22.15 -14.43 -16.62
C ALA A 42 -20.90 -14.95 -17.33
N VAL A 43 -20.40 -14.21 -18.33
CA VAL A 43 -19.15 -14.56 -19.06
C VAL A 43 -17.98 -14.68 -18.10
N GLY A 44 -17.77 -13.67 -17.22
CA GLY A 44 -16.67 -13.69 -16.26
C GLY A 44 -16.70 -14.88 -15.29
N LEU A 45 -17.88 -15.24 -14.77
CA LEU A 45 -18.03 -16.37 -13.84
C LEU A 45 -17.78 -17.71 -14.53
N VAL A 46 -18.34 -17.91 -15.74
CA VAL A 46 -18.17 -19.16 -16.49
C VAL A 46 -16.73 -19.30 -16.99
N ASP A 47 -16.12 -18.23 -17.50
CA ASP A 47 -14.73 -18.25 -17.95
C ASP A 47 -13.75 -18.55 -16.80
N ASP A 48 -14.00 -18.06 -15.58
CA ASP A 48 -13.20 -18.39 -14.40
C ASP A 48 -13.23 -19.89 -14.12
N LEU A 49 -14.42 -20.50 -14.06
CA LEU A 49 -14.56 -21.94 -13.85
C LEU A 49 -13.93 -22.75 -14.98
N GLN A 50 -14.10 -22.32 -16.22
CA GLN A 50 -13.52 -22.98 -17.39
C GLN A 50 -11.99 -22.91 -17.37
N SER A 51 -11.40 -21.76 -17.05
CA SER A 51 -9.95 -21.57 -16.94
C SER A 51 -9.31 -22.42 -15.84
N ARG A 52 -10.09 -22.77 -14.81
CA ARG A 52 -9.70 -23.64 -13.70
C ARG A 52 -9.94 -25.12 -13.99
N GLY A 53 -10.46 -25.48 -15.16
CA GLY A 53 -10.77 -26.86 -15.54
C GLY A 53 -11.95 -27.47 -14.77
N LEU A 54 -12.84 -26.63 -14.20
CA LEU A 54 -13.98 -27.09 -13.40
C LEU A 54 -15.25 -27.37 -14.22
N ILE A 55 -15.22 -27.10 -15.52
CA ILE A 55 -16.30 -27.41 -16.47
C ILE A 55 -15.86 -28.58 -17.34
N GLY A 56 -16.52 -29.72 -17.19
CA GLY A 56 -16.37 -30.91 -18.02
C GLY A 56 -17.65 -31.22 -18.82
N PRO A 57 -17.66 -32.32 -19.61
CA PRO A 57 -18.77 -32.66 -20.51
C PRO A 57 -20.13 -32.81 -19.81
N ASP A 58 -20.12 -33.27 -18.56
CA ASP A 58 -21.32 -33.52 -17.77
C ASP A 58 -21.61 -32.42 -16.74
N THR A 59 -20.87 -31.31 -16.72
CA THR A 59 -21.08 -30.27 -15.72
C THR A 59 -22.47 -29.63 -15.84
N ILE A 60 -23.08 -29.38 -14.68
CA ILE A 60 -24.32 -28.61 -14.53
C ILE A 60 -23.97 -27.37 -13.72
N LEU A 61 -23.98 -26.20 -14.34
CA LEU A 61 -23.79 -24.95 -13.61
C LEU A 61 -25.05 -24.65 -12.81
N ILE A 62 -24.87 -24.24 -11.55
CA ILE A 62 -25.98 -23.83 -10.69
C ILE A 62 -25.73 -22.45 -10.11
N GLU A 63 -26.78 -21.63 -10.04
CA GLU A 63 -26.72 -20.31 -9.39
C GLU A 63 -28.08 -19.91 -8.82
N SER A 64 -28.05 -19.08 -7.78
CA SER A 64 -29.21 -18.41 -7.22
C SER A 64 -29.44 -17.07 -7.91
N SER A 65 -30.49 -16.93 -8.71
CA SER A 65 -30.83 -15.64 -9.33
C SER A 65 -32.32 -15.52 -9.68
N SER A 66 -32.98 -14.49 -9.17
CA SER A 66 -34.38 -14.16 -9.48
C SER A 66 -34.54 -13.21 -10.69
N GLY A 67 -33.44 -12.86 -11.37
CA GLY A 67 -33.39 -11.71 -12.28
C GLY A 67 -32.45 -11.85 -13.48
N ASN A 68 -31.82 -10.73 -13.84
CA ASN A 68 -31.04 -10.57 -15.06
C ASN A 68 -29.83 -11.53 -15.17
N LEU A 69 -29.22 -11.94 -14.05
CA LEU A 69 -28.09 -12.87 -14.10
C LEU A 69 -28.52 -14.28 -14.52
N GLY A 70 -29.66 -14.78 -14.03
CA GLY A 70 -30.19 -16.07 -14.45
C GLY A 70 -30.48 -16.12 -15.95
N VAL A 71 -31.05 -15.05 -16.52
CA VAL A 71 -31.28 -14.94 -17.97
C VAL A 71 -29.96 -14.91 -18.74
N ALA A 72 -28.98 -14.14 -18.28
CA ALA A 72 -27.66 -14.06 -18.92
C ALA A 72 -26.90 -15.39 -18.89
N LEU A 73 -26.93 -16.10 -17.76
CA LEU A 73 -26.34 -17.42 -17.61
C LEU A 73 -27.06 -18.46 -18.48
N ALA A 74 -28.40 -18.46 -18.51
CA ALA A 74 -29.16 -19.36 -19.35
C ALA A 74 -28.82 -19.18 -20.84
N MET A 75 -28.73 -17.93 -21.30
CA MET A 75 -28.33 -17.62 -22.68
C MET A 75 -26.90 -18.09 -22.99
N LEU A 76 -25.94 -17.77 -22.11
CA LEU A 76 -24.54 -18.15 -22.26
C LEU A 76 -24.35 -19.68 -22.25
N CYS A 77 -25.03 -20.37 -21.34
CA CYS A 77 -24.94 -21.82 -21.22
C CYS A 77 -25.57 -22.52 -22.42
N ALA A 78 -26.66 -21.99 -22.97
CA ALA A 78 -27.26 -22.49 -24.21
C ALA A 78 -26.30 -22.37 -25.41
N GLU A 79 -25.60 -21.24 -25.52
CA GLU A 79 -24.58 -21.01 -26.56
C GLU A 79 -23.41 -22.00 -26.43
N ARG A 80 -22.90 -22.19 -25.21
CA ARG A 80 -21.74 -23.08 -24.93
C ARG A 80 -22.09 -24.56 -24.81
N GLY A 81 -23.36 -24.94 -24.92
CA GLY A 81 -23.82 -26.31 -24.72
C GLY A 81 -23.63 -26.83 -23.28
N ILE A 82 -23.63 -25.93 -22.28
CA ILE A 82 -23.47 -26.27 -20.86
C ILE A 82 -24.87 -26.37 -20.22
N ARG A 83 -25.10 -27.35 -19.36
CA ARG A 83 -26.36 -27.43 -18.60
C ARG A 83 -26.39 -26.38 -17.50
N PHE A 84 -27.53 -25.72 -17.32
CA PHE A 84 -27.70 -24.68 -16.31
C PHE A 84 -28.98 -24.88 -15.50
N THR A 85 -28.85 -24.81 -14.19
CA THR A 85 -29.94 -24.83 -13.22
C THR A 85 -29.97 -23.51 -12.45
N CYS A 86 -31.07 -22.77 -12.54
CA CYS A 86 -31.27 -21.53 -11.80
C CYS A 86 -32.23 -21.74 -10.63
N VAL A 87 -31.77 -21.43 -9.42
CA VAL A 87 -32.60 -21.46 -8.21
C VAL A 87 -33.25 -20.09 -8.00
N VAL A 88 -34.57 -20.06 -8.02
CA VAL A 88 -35.42 -18.85 -7.96
C VAL A 88 -36.37 -18.90 -6.76
N ASP A 89 -37.12 -17.82 -6.54
CA ASP A 89 -38.09 -17.67 -5.45
C ASP A 89 -39.43 -17.08 -5.95
N PRO A 90 -40.48 -16.99 -5.11
CA PRO A 90 -41.78 -16.44 -5.49
C PRO A 90 -41.77 -14.98 -5.95
N ASN A 91 -40.74 -14.20 -5.63
CA ASN A 91 -40.63 -12.80 -6.04
C ASN A 91 -39.99 -12.65 -7.43
N SER A 92 -39.59 -13.75 -8.05
CA SER A 92 -38.97 -13.76 -9.38
C SER A 92 -40.01 -13.47 -10.47
N SER A 93 -39.68 -12.56 -11.39
CA SER A 93 -40.59 -12.23 -12.49
C SER A 93 -40.86 -13.45 -13.38
N ASN A 94 -42.14 -13.68 -13.69
CA ASN A 94 -42.58 -14.71 -14.64
C ASN A 94 -41.92 -14.54 -16.01
N HIS A 95 -41.65 -13.30 -16.43
CA HIS A 95 -40.93 -13.02 -17.68
C HIS A 95 -39.52 -13.65 -17.65
N ASN A 96 -38.74 -13.41 -16.59
CA ASN A 96 -37.39 -13.96 -16.45
C ASN A 96 -37.41 -15.49 -16.35
N ILE A 97 -38.36 -16.08 -15.61
CA ILE A 97 -38.50 -17.55 -15.52
C ILE A 97 -38.77 -18.16 -16.90
N ARG A 98 -39.68 -17.57 -17.68
CA ARG A 98 -40.00 -18.06 -19.03
C ARG A 98 -38.80 -17.91 -19.96
N MET A 99 -38.06 -16.80 -19.89
CA MET A 99 -36.83 -16.60 -20.66
C MET A 99 -35.78 -17.67 -20.34
N MET A 100 -35.50 -17.91 -19.06
CA MET A 100 -34.52 -18.93 -18.64
C MET A 100 -34.91 -20.33 -19.14
N ARG A 101 -36.18 -20.73 -18.97
CA ARG A 101 -36.69 -22.01 -19.47
C ARG A 101 -36.65 -22.12 -20.99
N THR A 102 -36.89 -21.02 -21.70
CA THR A 102 -36.82 -20.98 -23.17
C THR A 102 -35.40 -21.20 -23.68
N TYR A 103 -34.40 -20.68 -22.97
CA TYR A 103 -32.99 -20.99 -23.23
C TYR A 103 -32.57 -22.40 -22.79
N GLY A 104 -33.48 -23.22 -22.26
CA GLY A 104 -33.20 -24.59 -21.85
C GLY A 104 -32.64 -24.75 -20.43
N ALA A 105 -32.66 -23.68 -19.62
CA ALA A 105 -32.27 -23.79 -18.22
C ALA A 105 -33.35 -24.49 -17.39
N GLU A 106 -32.91 -25.36 -16.48
CA GLU A 106 -33.77 -25.86 -15.41
C GLU A 106 -34.01 -24.72 -14.41
N VAL A 107 -35.26 -24.50 -14.01
CA VAL A 107 -35.60 -23.46 -13.04
C VAL A 107 -36.28 -24.10 -11.84
N ILE A 108 -35.57 -24.12 -10.71
CA ILE A 108 -36.06 -24.67 -9.45
C ILE A 108 -36.53 -23.51 -8.58
N ARG A 109 -37.82 -23.47 -8.26
CA ARG A 109 -38.40 -22.44 -7.40
C ARG A 109 -38.51 -22.96 -5.98
N VAL A 110 -37.89 -22.27 -5.03
CA VAL A 110 -38.14 -22.51 -3.60
C VAL A 110 -39.48 -21.88 -3.20
N GLU A 111 -40.18 -22.51 -2.26
CA GLU A 111 -41.48 -22.01 -1.77
C GLU A 111 -41.41 -21.52 -0.31
N THR A 112 -40.46 -22.04 0.46
CA THR A 112 -40.35 -21.76 1.90
C THR A 112 -39.42 -20.57 2.16
N PRO A 113 -39.90 -19.51 2.85
CA PRO A 113 -39.03 -18.45 3.33
C PRO A 113 -37.99 -18.96 4.34
N ASP A 114 -36.88 -18.25 4.47
CA ASP A 114 -35.87 -18.46 5.51
C ASP A 114 -36.27 -17.79 6.84
N GLU A 115 -35.46 -17.97 7.88
CA GLU A 115 -35.68 -17.43 9.22
C GLU A 115 -35.78 -15.89 9.25
N ASN A 116 -35.27 -15.20 8.23
CA ASN A 116 -35.33 -13.75 8.10
C ASN A 116 -36.55 -13.29 7.29
N GLY A 117 -37.46 -14.20 6.93
CA GLY A 117 -38.64 -13.93 6.10
C GLY A 117 -38.33 -13.70 4.62
N GLY A 118 -37.06 -13.84 4.20
CA GLY A 118 -36.63 -13.79 2.81
C GLY A 118 -36.58 -15.17 2.18
N PHE A 119 -36.00 -15.31 0.99
CA PHE A 119 -35.79 -16.63 0.35
C PHE A 119 -34.31 -16.94 0.11
N LEU A 120 -33.40 -15.99 0.38
CA LEU A 120 -31.99 -16.13 0.03
C LEU A 120 -31.34 -17.32 0.73
N GLY A 121 -31.60 -17.49 2.04
CA GLY A 121 -31.09 -18.61 2.82
C GLY A 121 -31.57 -19.95 2.27
N THR A 122 -32.87 -20.08 1.99
CA THR A 122 -33.46 -21.30 1.42
C THR A 122 -32.86 -21.64 0.06
N ARG A 123 -32.67 -20.65 -0.83
CA ARG A 123 -32.04 -20.87 -2.14
C ARG A 123 -30.59 -21.34 -2.00
N ILE A 124 -29.81 -20.75 -1.10
CA ILE A 124 -28.41 -21.15 -0.86
C ILE A 124 -28.35 -22.57 -0.27
N ALA A 125 -29.25 -22.90 0.67
CA ALA A 125 -29.32 -24.23 1.27
C ALA A 125 -29.59 -25.31 0.20
N LEU A 126 -30.54 -25.07 -0.69
CA LEU A 126 -30.84 -25.97 -1.81
C LEU A 126 -29.64 -26.13 -2.77
N ILE A 127 -28.92 -25.05 -3.06
CA ILE A 127 -27.71 -25.13 -3.90
C ILE A 127 -26.66 -26.02 -3.23
N ARG A 128 -26.42 -25.84 -1.93
CA ARG A 128 -25.48 -26.69 -1.17
C ARG A 128 -25.90 -28.15 -1.15
N GLU A 129 -27.20 -28.43 -1.00
CA GLU A 129 -27.76 -29.79 -1.08
C GLU A 129 -27.50 -30.42 -2.45
N LYS A 130 -27.75 -29.69 -3.55
CA LYS A 130 -27.51 -30.18 -4.92
C LYS A 130 -26.04 -30.50 -5.19
N ILE A 131 -25.13 -29.63 -4.76
CA ILE A 131 -23.68 -29.85 -4.92
C ILE A 131 -23.20 -31.03 -4.05
N GLY A 132 -23.77 -31.20 -2.86
CA GLY A 132 -23.44 -32.32 -1.97
C GLY A 132 -23.98 -33.67 -2.45
N SER A 133 -25.09 -33.67 -3.19
CA SER A 133 -25.76 -34.90 -3.67
C SER A 133 -25.34 -35.34 -5.07
N ASP A 134 -24.86 -34.44 -5.92
CA ASP A 134 -24.45 -34.74 -7.29
C ASP A 134 -23.23 -33.88 -7.69
N SER A 135 -22.08 -34.54 -7.85
CA SER A 135 -20.79 -33.90 -8.14
C SER A 135 -20.72 -33.21 -9.51
N ARG A 136 -21.73 -33.41 -10.37
CA ARG A 136 -21.83 -32.67 -11.64
C ARG A 136 -22.21 -31.19 -11.42
N TYR A 137 -22.83 -30.85 -10.29
CA TYR A 137 -23.19 -29.47 -9.99
C TYR A 137 -21.98 -28.63 -9.60
N VAL A 138 -21.80 -27.51 -10.30
CA VAL A 138 -20.74 -26.53 -9.99
C VAL A 138 -21.37 -25.16 -9.77
N TRP A 139 -21.12 -24.60 -8.59
CA TRP A 139 -21.69 -23.30 -8.20
C TRP A 139 -20.85 -22.13 -8.70
N LEU A 140 -21.50 -21.19 -9.39
CA LEU A 140 -20.87 -19.96 -9.87
C LEU A 140 -20.56 -18.96 -8.74
N ASN A 141 -21.43 -18.91 -7.73
CA ASN A 141 -21.33 -18.10 -6.51
C ASN A 141 -21.03 -16.60 -6.76
N GLN A 142 -21.99 -15.89 -7.38
CA GLN A 142 -21.85 -14.47 -7.74
C GLN A 142 -21.49 -13.52 -6.57
N TYR A 143 -21.75 -13.92 -5.32
CA TYR A 143 -21.56 -13.09 -4.12
C TYR A 143 -20.14 -13.18 -3.54
N GLU A 144 -19.38 -14.23 -3.87
CA GLU A 144 -18.02 -14.44 -3.37
C GLU A 144 -16.99 -14.59 -4.49
N ASN A 145 -17.42 -14.93 -5.71
CA ASN A 145 -16.51 -15.15 -6.82
C ASN A 145 -15.90 -13.84 -7.32
N ALA A 146 -14.59 -13.68 -7.11
CA ALA A 146 -13.81 -12.52 -7.54
C ALA A 146 -13.81 -12.28 -9.06
N ALA A 147 -14.25 -13.25 -9.88
CA ALA A 147 -14.46 -13.03 -11.31
C ALA A 147 -15.57 -12.01 -11.60
N ASN A 148 -16.56 -11.86 -10.72
CA ASN A 148 -17.63 -10.87 -10.86
C ASN A 148 -17.08 -9.42 -10.91
N PRO A 149 -16.37 -8.91 -9.87
CA PRO A 149 -15.78 -7.58 -9.95
C PRO A 149 -14.71 -7.45 -11.05
N ARG A 150 -13.89 -8.48 -11.28
CA ARG A 150 -12.87 -8.48 -12.34
C ARG A 150 -13.48 -8.30 -13.73
N ALA A 151 -14.65 -8.89 -14.01
CA ALA A 151 -15.35 -8.73 -15.28
C ALA A 151 -15.69 -7.26 -15.53
N HIS A 152 -16.26 -6.57 -14.54
CA HIS A 152 -16.63 -5.15 -14.67
C HIS A 152 -15.42 -4.22 -14.70
N ALA A 153 -14.34 -4.52 -13.98
CA ALA A 153 -13.08 -3.76 -14.08
C ALA A 153 -12.49 -3.80 -15.49
N ARG A 154 -12.53 -4.97 -16.15
CA ARG A 154 -11.96 -5.18 -17.50
C ARG A 154 -12.85 -4.68 -18.63
N THR A 155 -14.16 -4.61 -18.43
CA THR A 155 -15.16 -4.25 -19.46
C THR A 155 -15.80 -2.89 -19.13
N THR A 156 -16.79 -2.88 -18.23
CA THR A 156 -17.60 -1.70 -17.87
C THR A 156 -16.76 -0.49 -17.50
N ALA A 157 -15.85 -0.62 -16.52
CA ALA A 157 -15.06 0.49 -16.01
C ALA A 157 -13.99 0.94 -17.01
N ARG A 158 -13.24 -0.01 -17.59
CA ARG A 158 -12.24 0.26 -18.62
C ARG A 158 -12.81 1.04 -19.80
N SER A 159 -13.99 0.66 -20.29
CA SER A 159 -14.58 1.33 -21.44
C SER A 159 -15.11 2.74 -21.11
N ILE A 160 -15.47 3.02 -19.85
CA ILE A 160 -15.73 4.41 -19.41
C ILE A 160 -14.44 5.22 -19.44
N SER A 161 -13.39 4.74 -18.76
CA SER A 161 -12.07 5.40 -18.70
C SER A 161 -11.53 5.69 -20.11
N GLN A 162 -11.55 4.70 -21.01
CA GLN A 162 -11.07 4.87 -22.38
C GLN A 162 -11.86 5.88 -23.21
N HIS A 163 -13.17 6.02 -22.96
CA HIS A 163 -14.01 6.91 -23.76
C HIS A 163 -13.86 8.37 -23.33
N PHE A 164 -13.87 8.63 -22.02
CA PHE A 164 -13.85 10.01 -21.50
C PHE A 164 -12.44 10.52 -21.18
N GLY A 165 -11.47 9.63 -20.94
CA GLY A 165 -10.11 9.99 -20.49
C GLY A 165 -10.05 10.48 -19.04
N HIS A 166 -11.06 11.23 -18.60
CA HIS A 166 -11.25 11.73 -17.24
C HIS A 166 -12.74 11.67 -16.87
N VAL A 167 -13.03 11.29 -15.63
CA VAL A 167 -14.39 11.24 -15.06
C VAL A 167 -14.33 11.83 -13.65
N ASP A 168 -15.13 12.85 -13.38
CA ASP A 168 -15.20 13.48 -12.06
C ASP A 168 -16.10 12.68 -11.13
N TYR A 169 -17.27 12.26 -11.62
CA TYR A 169 -18.26 11.51 -10.85
C TYR A 169 -18.73 10.27 -11.59
N LEU A 170 -18.69 9.13 -10.89
CA LEU A 170 -19.23 7.87 -11.40
C LEU A 170 -20.29 7.32 -10.45
N PHE A 171 -21.54 7.33 -10.87
CA PHE A 171 -22.66 6.80 -10.10
C PHE A 171 -22.94 5.35 -10.48
N VAL A 172 -22.87 4.45 -9.48
CA VAL A 172 -22.98 3.00 -9.69
C VAL A 172 -24.03 2.41 -8.76
N GLY A 173 -25.06 1.81 -9.34
CA GLY A 173 -26.07 1.05 -8.60
C GLY A 173 -25.48 -0.21 -7.95
N ALA A 174 -25.72 -0.39 -6.65
CA ALA A 174 -25.26 -1.53 -5.86
C ALA A 174 -26.35 -2.60 -5.70
N GLY A 175 -26.18 -3.72 -6.41
CA GLY A 175 -26.90 -4.98 -6.14
C GLY A 175 -26.01 -5.94 -5.35
N THR A 176 -25.43 -6.94 -6.02
CA THR A 176 -24.39 -7.79 -5.42
C THR A 176 -23.07 -7.06 -5.14
N THR A 177 -22.95 -5.79 -5.53
CA THR A 177 -21.76 -4.92 -5.48
C THR A 177 -20.64 -5.28 -6.46
N GLY A 178 -20.76 -6.34 -7.27
CA GLY A 178 -19.75 -6.71 -8.27
C GLY A 178 -19.42 -5.58 -9.27
N THR A 179 -20.44 -4.91 -9.83
CA THR A 179 -20.21 -3.75 -10.71
C THR A 179 -19.50 -2.62 -9.98
N LEU A 180 -19.94 -2.28 -8.77
CA LEU A 180 -19.36 -1.22 -7.94
C LEU A 180 -17.88 -1.50 -7.65
N MET A 181 -17.58 -2.72 -7.18
CA MET A 181 -16.21 -3.15 -6.86
C MET A 181 -15.33 -3.17 -8.11
N GLY A 182 -15.83 -3.63 -9.26
CA GLY A 182 -15.08 -3.59 -10.51
C GLY A 182 -14.77 -2.15 -10.98
N CYS A 183 -15.72 -1.23 -10.82
CA CYS A 183 -15.49 0.19 -11.05
C CYS A 183 -14.44 0.76 -10.09
N LEU A 184 -14.53 0.49 -8.79
CA LEU A 184 -13.55 0.93 -7.80
C LEU A 184 -12.14 0.44 -8.14
N GLN A 185 -11.98 -0.87 -8.33
CA GLN A 185 -10.69 -1.49 -8.66
C GLN A 185 -10.02 -0.84 -9.89
N HIS A 186 -10.80 -0.49 -10.91
CA HIS A 186 -10.27 0.14 -12.12
C HIS A 186 -9.93 1.62 -11.89
N PHE A 187 -10.87 2.41 -11.37
CA PHE A 187 -10.68 3.86 -11.25
C PHE A 187 -9.68 4.22 -10.15
N GLN A 188 -9.63 3.50 -9.03
CA GLN A 188 -8.58 3.71 -8.02
C GLN A 188 -7.18 3.53 -8.60
N ARG A 189 -7.01 2.57 -9.52
CA ARG A 189 -5.71 2.27 -10.13
C ARG A 189 -5.31 3.25 -11.24
N HIS A 190 -6.27 3.70 -12.05
CA HIS A 190 -5.98 4.43 -13.29
C HIS A 190 -6.37 5.90 -13.26
N HIS A 191 -7.41 6.24 -12.50
CA HIS A 191 -7.98 7.59 -12.41
C HIS A 191 -8.41 7.86 -10.97
N PRO A 192 -7.46 7.90 -10.02
CA PRO A 192 -7.80 7.85 -8.61
C PRO A 192 -8.75 9.00 -8.26
N THR A 193 -8.62 10.18 -8.88
CA THR A 193 -9.45 11.39 -8.64
C THR A 193 -10.95 11.24 -8.87
N THR A 194 -11.41 10.20 -9.58
CA THR A 194 -12.85 9.97 -9.80
C THR A 194 -13.59 9.71 -8.48
N LYS A 195 -14.62 10.51 -8.20
CA LYS A 195 -15.53 10.34 -7.07
C LYS A 195 -16.57 9.26 -7.42
N ILE A 196 -16.42 8.06 -6.87
CA ILE A 196 -17.37 6.96 -7.08
C ILE A 196 -18.51 7.07 -6.05
N ILE A 197 -19.73 7.26 -6.55
CA ILE A 197 -20.95 7.32 -5.75
C ILE A 197 -21.66 5.96 -5.84
N ALA A 198 -21.71 5.23 -4.73
CA ALA A 198 -22.47 4.00 -4.66
C ALA A 198 -23.94 4.34 -4.39
N VAL A 199 -24.82 3.91 -5.29
CA VAL A 199 -26.24 4.21 -5.24
C VAL A 199 -27.01 2.95 -4.86
N ASP A 200 -27.90 3.03 -3.88
CA ASP A 200 -28.77 1.92 -3.52
C ASP A 200 -30.16 2.42 -3.10
N SER A 201 -31.08 1.51 -2.86
CA SER A 201 -32.46 1.75 -2.47
C SER A 201 -32.61 1.84 -0.95
N VAL A 202 -33.37 2.82 -0.46
CA VAL A 202 -33.77 2.87 0.96
C VAL A 202 -34.43 1.53 1.34
N GLY A 203 -34.01 0.96 2.47
CA GLY A 203 -34.45 -0.36 2.93
C GLY A 203 -33.52 -1.52 2.57
N SER A 204 -32.49 -1.28 1.75
CA SER A 204 -31.41 -2.23 1.52
C SER A 204 -30.52 -2.34 2.76
N VAL A 205 -29.89 -3.51 2.97
CA VAL A 205 -28.87 -3.70 4.02
C VAL A 205 -27.45 -3.82 3.45
N THR A 206 -27.26 -3.59 2.15
CA THR A 206 -25.95 -3.71 1.48
C THR A 206 -24.86 -2.90 2.18
N PHE A 207 -25.22 -1.72 2.71
CA PHE A 207 -24.30 -0.81 3.41
C PHE A 207 -24.57 -0.67 4.91
N ASN A 208 -25.14 -1.69 5.55
CA ASN A 208 -25.55 -1.66 6.97
C ASN A 208 -26.64 -0.62 7.30
N THR A 209 -27.39 -0.18 6.31
CA THR A 209 -28.57 0.67 6.49
C THR A 209 -29.76 -0.13 7.02
N PRO A 210 -30.74 0.51 7.69
CA PRO A 210 -31.91 -0.19 8.21
C PRO A 210 -32.71 -0.92 7.11
N ALA A 211 -33.06 -2.18 7.38
CA ALA A 211 -33.87 -2.98 6.48
C ALA A 211 -35.31 -2.44 6.39
N SER A 212 -35.85 -2.36 5.19
CA SER A 212 -37.29 -2.14 4.97
C SER A 212 -37.76 -2.91 3.75
N ARG A 213 -39.09 -3.04 3.62
CA ARG A 213 -39.68 -3.68 2.43
C ARG A 213 -39.32 -2.89 1.18
N ARG A 214 -38.99 -3.62 0.12
CA ARG A 214 -38.65 -3.12 -1.21
C ARG A 214 -39.42 -3.90 -2.26
N TYR A 215 -39.86 -3.23 -3.32
CA TYR A 215 -40.68 -3.80 -4.39
C TYR A 215 -39.96 -3.84 -5.73
N ILE A 216 -38.90 -3.05 -5.92
CA ILE A 216 -38.17 -2.92 -7.17
C ILE A 216 -36.98 -3.89 -7.17
N PRO A 217 -36.92 -4.86 -8.09
CA PRO A 217 -35.80 -5.78 -8.19
C PRO A 217 -34.58 -5.13 -8.87
N GLY A 218 -33.38 -5.62 -8.53
CA GLY A 218 -32.12 -5.32 -9.22
C GLY A 218 -31.09 -4.61 -8.33
N LEU A 219 -31.53 -3.64 -7.53
CA LEU A 219 -30.71 -2.96 -6.52
C LEU A 219 -31.06 -3.44 -5.11
N GLY A 220 -30.09 -3.32 -4.21
CA GLY A 220 -30.22 -3.61 -2.80
C GLY A 220 -30.36 -5.08 -2.44
N THR A 221 -29.79 -5.46 -1.30
CA THR A 221 -29.77 -6.85 -0.82
C THR A 221 -30.41 -6.98 0.56
N SER A 222 -30.83 -8.21 0.91
CA SER A 222 -31.32 -8.56 2.24
C SER A 222 -30.21 -9.11 3.15
N GLN A 223 -29.00 -9.27 2.62
CA GLN A 223 -27.77 -9.62 3.33
C GLN A 223 -26.61 -8.83 2.73
N ARG A 224 -25.67 -8.38 3.56
CA ARG A 224 -24.48 -7.66 3.10
C ARG A 224 -23.62 -8.58 2.20
N PRO A 225 -23.34 -8.22 0.94
CA PRO A 225 -22.52 -9.04 0.06
C PRO A 225 -21.07 -9.16 0.60
N PRO A 226 -20.48 -10.37 0.67
CA PRO A 226 -19.10 -10.54 1.12
C PRO A 226 -18.06 -9.79 0.27
N ILE A 227 -18.31 -9.65 -1.03
CA ILE A 227 -17.41 -8.91 -1.94
C ILE A 227 -17.41 -7.39 -1.72
N PHE A 228 -18.33 -6.84 -0.93
CA PHE A 228 -18.39 -5.40 -0.71
C PHE A 228 -17.26 -4.91 0.22
N ASN A 229 -16.41 -4.03 -0.31
CA ASN A 229 -15.49 -3.20 0.45
C ASN A 229 -15.86 -1.72 0.26
N ALA A 230 -15.94 -0.96 1.36
CA ALA A 230 -16.23 0.48 1.34
C ALA A 230 -15.04 1.33 0.89
N ASP A 231 -13.82 0.78 0.91
CA ASP A 231 -12.58 1.51 0.60
C ASP A 231 -12.63 2.13 -0.81
N GLY A 232 -12.51 3.45 -0.86
CA GLY A 232 -12.54 4.25 -2.09
C GLY A 232 -13.91 4.63 -2.64
N VAL A 233 -15.00 4.20 -1.99
CA VAL A 233 -16.33 4.77 -2.26
C VAL A 233 -16.35 6.19 -1.71
N HIS A 234 -16.63 7.18 -2.55
CA HIS A 234 -16.69 8.58 -2.12
C HIS A 234 -17.91 8.83 -1.24
N ALA A 235 -19.07 8.40 -1.70
CA ALA A 235 -20.31 8.50 -0.93
C ALA A 235 -21.30 7.39 -1.29
N LEU A 236 -22.19 7.10 -0.34
CA LEU A 236 -23.41 6.34 -0.55
C LEU A 236 -24.57 7.31 -0.78
N GLU A 237 -25.43 6.99 -1.73
CA GLU A 237 -26.70 7.69 -1.95
C GLU A 237 -27.85 6.68 -1.89
N MET A 238 -28.71 6.81 -0.87
CA MET A 238 -29.86 5.93 -0.62
C MET A 238 -31.14 6.54 -1.19
N VAL A 239 -31.65 5.97 -2.27
CA VAL A 239 -32.80 6.54 -3.01
C VAL A 239 -34.09 5.80 -2.64
N PRO A 240 -35.16 6.50 -2.23
CA PRO A 240 -36.47 5.89 -2.03
C PRO A 240 -37.04 5.32 -3.34
N GLU A 241 -37.73 4.18 -3.25
CA GLU A 241 -38.35 3.54 -4.41
C GLU A 241 -39.42 4.43 -5.08
N SER A 242 -40.13 5.29 -4.32
CA SER A 242 -41.07 6.26 -4.89
C SER A 242 -40.39 7.24 -5.87
N ARG A 243 -39.18 7.71 -5.54
CA ARG A 243 -38.37 8.54 -6.45
C ARG A 243 -37.87 7.76 -7.65
N THR A 244 -37.57 6.47 -7.48
CA THR A 244 -37.20 5.58 -8.59
C THR A 244 -38.37 5.43 -9.57
N VAL A 245 -39.58 5.15 -9.09
CA VAL A 245 -40.80 5.04 -9.91
C VAL A 245 -41.07 6.34 -10.68
N ALA A 246 -41.07 7.47 -9.97
CA ALA A 246 -41.28 8.76 -10.59
C ALA A 246 -40.21 9.07 -11.65
N MET A 247 -38.92 8.81 -11.34
CA MET A 247 -37.82 9.03 -12.28
C MET A 247 -37.91 8.14 -13.53
N CYS A 248 -38.32 6.86 -13.41
CA CYS A 248 -38.62 6.01 -14.57
C CYS A 248 -39.61 6.68 -15.52
N ARG A 249 -40.72 7.17 -14.97
CA ARG A 249 -41.82 7.77 -15.74
C ARG A 249 -41.43 9.12 -16.32
N ILE A 250 -40.66 9.93 -15.58
CA ILE A 250 -40.10 11.20 -16.07
C ILE A 250 -39.17 10.95 -17.26
N LEU A 251 -38.24 10.00 -17.15
CA LEU A 251 -37.32 9.65 -18.24
C LEU A 251 -38.07 9.16 -19.48
N ALA A 252 -39.06 8.30 -19.31
CA ALA A 252 -39.87 7.80 -20.41
C ALA A 252 -40.64 8.92 -21.12
N ARG A 253 -41.34 9.78 -20.37
CA ARG A 253 -42.21 10.83 -20.94
C ARG A 253 -41.45 12.04 -21.48
N THR A 254 -40.32 12.41 -20.88
CA THR A 254 -39.60 13.64 -21.24
C THR A 254 -38.40 13.41 -22.14
N LYS A 255 -37.84 12.19 -22.15
CA LYS A 255 -36.65 11.84 -22.94
C LYS A 255 -36.86 10.66 -23.89
N GLY A 256 -38.02 10.00 -23.86
CA GLY A 256 -38.26 8.78 -24.62
C GLY A 256 -37.43 7.58 -24.13
N LEU A 257 -36.93 7.65 -22.88
CA LEU A 257 -36.03 6.63 -22.32
C LEU A 257 -36.80 5.68 -21.40
N LEU A 258 -37.17 4.53 -21.94
CA LEU A 258 -37.82 3.45 -21.19
C LEU A 258 -36.77 2.59 -20.49
N VAL A 259 -36.41 2.94 -19.25
CA VAL A 259 -35.30 2.32 -18.51
C VAL A 259 -35.75 1.42 -17.36
N GLY A 260 -34.91 0.48 -16.94
CA GLY A 260 -35.17 -0.33 -15.76
C GLY A 260 -35.05 0.45 -14.44
N GLY A 261 -35.60 -0.11 -13.37
CA GLY A 261 -35.63 0.54 -12.04
C GLY A 261 -34.25 0.98 -11.56
N SER A 262 -33.23 0.13 -11.74
CA SER A 262 -31.85 0.44 -11.33
C SER A 262 -31.29 1.70 -12.01
N THR A 263 -31.60 1.90 -13.30
CA THR A 263 -31.18 3.09 -14.06
C THR A 263 -31.85 4.34 -13.50
N ALA A 264 -33.16 4.28 -13.23
CA ALA A 264 -33.90 5.41 -12.68
C ALA A 264 -33.47 5.76 -11.25
N THR A 265 -33.10 4.77 -10.43
CA THR A 265 -32.52 5.01 -9.10
C THR A 265 -31.20 5.79 -9.21
N VAL A 266 -30.31 5.39 -10.12
CA VAL A 266 -29.05 6.10 -10.36
C VAL A 266 -29.28 7.50 -10.93
N ALA A 267 -30.22 7.67 -11.86
CA ALA A 267 -30.58 8.99 -12.39
C ALA A 267 -31.19 9.91 -11.30
N ALA A 268 -32.00 9.34 -10.39
CA ALA A 268 -32.50 10.08 -9.22
C ALA A 268 -31.39 10.46 -8.24
N ALA A 269 -30.35 9.62 -8.08
CA ALA A 269 -29.17 9.97 -7.32
C ALA A 269 -28.38 11.13 -7.96
N VAL A 270 -28.17 11.10 -9.28
CA VAL A 270 -27.53 12.23 -10.00
C VAL A 270 -28.35 13.51 -9.81
N HIS A 271 -29.68 13.43 -9.91
CA HIS A 271 -30.56 14.57 -9.64
C HIS A 271 -30.44 15.07 -8.18
N ALA A 272 -30.33 14.17 -7.20
CA ALA A 272 -30.13 14.53 -5.79
C ALA A 272 -28.77 15.20 -5.52
N TRP A 273 -27.78 14.97 -6.39
CA TRP A 273 -26.44 15.54 -6.31
C TRP A 273 -26.23 16.82 -7.13
N ARG A 274 -27.27 17.33 -7.78
CA ARG A 274 -27.21 18.48 -8.71
C ARG A 274 -26.50 19.74 -8.17
N ASP A 275 -26.57 20.00 -6.87
CA ASP A 275 -25.93 21.18 -6.24
C ASP A 275 -24.53 20.86 -5.67
N ARG A 276 -24.13 19.59 -5.70
CA ARG A 276 -22.85 19.07 -5.18
C ARG A 276 -21.86 18.74 -6.29
N ILE A 277 -22.34 18.61 -7.52
CA ILE A 277 -21.51 18.36 -8.70
C ILE A 277 -21.01 19.71 -9.21
N GLU A 278 -19.69 19.87 -9.31
CA GLU A 278 -19.09 21.11 -9.78
C GLU A 278 -19.43 21.36 -11.26
N PRO A 279 -19.74 22.61 -11.66
CA PRO A 279 -20.02 22.93 -13.05
C PRO A 279 -18.89 22.50 -13.99
N GLY A 280 -19.25 21.86 -15.10
CA GLY A 280 -18.28 21.37 -16.10
C GLY A 280 -17.74 19.97 -15.83
N SER A 281 -18.14 19.34 -14.72
CA SER A 281 -17.74 17.97 -14.39
C SER A 281 -18.21 16.94 -15.43
N VAL A 282 -17.35 15.95 -15.70
CA VAL A 282 -17.72 14.75 -16.46
C VAL A 282 -18.41 13.76 -15.51
N VAL A 283 -19.73 13.65 -15.63
CA VAL A 283 -20.56 12.78 -14.81
C VAL A 283 -21.01 11.57 -15.63
N VAL A 284 -20.78 10.36 -15.10
CA VAL A 284 -21.19 9.10 -15.73
C VAL A 284 -22.06 8.31 -14.77
N ALA A 285 -23.13 7.72 -15.30
CA ALA A 285 -24.06 6.85 -14.58
C ALA A 285 -24.28 5.55 -15.36
N LEU A 286 -24.49 4.44 -14.65
CA LEU A 286 -24.74 3.14 -15.30
C LEU A 286 -26.24 2.91 -15.54
N SER A 287 -26.58 2.44 -16.75
CA SER A 287 -27.91 1.94 -17.10
C SER A 287 -27.87 0.41 -17.29
N PRO A 288 -28.21 -0.39 -16.26
CA PRO A 288 -27.98 -1.83 -16.29
C PRO A 288 -28.92 -2.61 -17.22
N ASP A 289 -30.15 -2.16 -17.40
CA ASP A 289 -31.22 -2.85 -18.11
C ASP A 289 -32.32 -1.89 -18.60
N TRP A 290 -33.16 -2.43 -19.48
CA TRP A 290 -34.28 -1.73 -20.11
C TRP A 290 -35.58 -1.82 -19.26
N GLY A 291 -36.53 -0.92 -19.55
CA GLY A 291 -37.78 -0.77 -18.78
C GLY A 291 -38.93 -1.69 -19.20
N GLU A 292 -38.81 -2.40 -20.32
CA GLU A 292 -39.78 -3.38 -20.82
C GLU A 292 -40.12 -4.46 -19.79
N ARG A 293 -39.12 -4.85 -18.97
CA ARG A 293 -39.29 -5.84 -17.89
C ARG A 293 -40.12 -5.34 -16.72
N TYR A 294 -40.36 -4.04 -16.67
CA TYR A 294 -41.02 -3.34 -15.58
C TYR A 294 -42.37 -2.76 -16.00
N LEU A 295 -42.88 -3.11 -17.19
CA LEU A 295 -44.17 -2.60 -17.70
C LEU A 295 -45.34 -2.93 -16.77
N ASP A 296 -45.37 -4.16 -16.23
CA ASP A 296 -46.40 -4.61 -15.29
C ASP A 296 -46.16 -4.12 -13.84
N THR A 297 -45.18 -3.24 -13.61
CA THR A 297 -44.80 -2.73 -12.28
C THR A 297 -44.60 -1.22 -12.30
N LEU A 298 -43.36 -0.74 -12.49
CA LEU A 298 -42.99 0.69 -12.40
C LEU A 298 -43.77 1.58 -13.40
N TYR A 299 -44.24 0.99 -14.49
CA TYR A 299 -45.00 1.68 -15.53
C TYR A 299 -46.51 1.35 -15.50
N ASP A 300 -46.97 0.49 -14.59
CA ASP A 300 -48.39 0.18 -14.39
C ASP A 300 -48.97 1.03 -13.26
N ASP A 301 -49.95 1.87 -13.58
CA ASP A 301 -50.48 2.87 -12.65
C ASP A 301 -51.16 2.21 -11.44
N LEU A 302 -51.86 1.09 -11.65
CA LEU A 302 -52.52 0.35 -10.57
C LEU A 302 -51.51 -0.28 -9.60
N TRP A 303 -50.41 -0.82 -10.12
CA TRP A 303 -49.33 -1.34 -9.31
C TRP A 303 -48.65 -0.23 -8.52
N VAL A 304 -48.39 0.93 -9.14
CA VAL A 304 -47.78 2.08 -8.46
C VAL A 304 -48.69 2.61 -7.35
N GLU A 305 -49.97 2.83 -7.62
CA GLU A 305 -50.95 3.29 -6.63
C GLU A 305 -51.03 2.35 -5.43
N ARG A 306 -51.06 1.04 -5.69
CA ARG A 306 -51.15 0.02 -4.64
C ARG A 306 -49.95 0.00 -3.71
N HIS A 307 -48.74 0.23 -4.22
CA HIS A 307 -47.50 0.05 -3.45
C HIS A 307 -46.87 1.36 -2.97
N PHE A 308 -47.11 2.48 -3.67
CA PHE A 308 -46.47 3.77 -3.41
C PHE A 308 -47.46 4.95 -3.29
N GLY A 309 -48.74 4.74 -3.57
CA GLY A 309 -49.76 5.79 -3.57
C GLY A 309 -49.86 6.58 -4.88
N SER A 310 -51.00 7.21 -5.11
CA SER A 310 -51.30 7.96 -6.35
C SER A 310 -50.45 9.20 -6.54
N ASP A 311 -49.93 9.79 -5.46
CA ASP A 311 -49.12 11.01 -5.51
C ASP A 311 -47.83 10.81 -6.34
N VAL A 312 -47.27 9.60 -6.32
CA VAL A 312 -46.06 9.26 -7.07
C VAL A 312 -46.26 9.33 -8.58
N LEU A 313 -47.49 9.11 -9.08
CA LEU A 313 -47.78 9.15 -10.52
C LEU A 313 -47.63 10.55 -11.14
N ASN A 314 -47.80 11.59 -10.32
CA ASN A 314 -47.75 13.00 -10.71
C ASN A 314 -46.47 13.70 -10.25
N MET A 315 -45.58 13.00 -9.56
CA MET A 315 -44.34 13.55 -9.03
C MET A 315 -43.44 14.06 -10.16
N THR A 316 -42.98 15.30 -10.01
CA THR A 316 -42.03 15.96 -10.92
C THR A 316 -40.65 16.04 -10.28
N LEU A 317 -39.66 16.57 -11.01
CA LEU A 317 -38.32 16.83 -10.45
C LEU A 317 -38.37 17.85 -9.29
N ALA A 318 -39.31 18.81 -9.32
CA ALA A 318 -39.45 19.80 -8.25
C ALA A 318 -39.87 19.15 -6.92
N ASP A 319 -40.59 18.02 -6.99
CA ASP A 319 -41.06 17.25 -5.84
C ASP A 319 -39.98 16.31 -5.27
N MET A 320 -38.75 16.36 -5.81
CA MET A 320 -37.58 15.60 -5.37
C MET A 320 -36.51 16.51 -4.74
N PRO A 321 -36.77 17.09 -3.55
CA PRO A 321 -35.79 17.94 -2.88
C PRO A 321 -34.54 17.15 -2.51
N ILE A 322 -33.40 17.84 -2.42
CA ILE A 322 -32.16 17.25 -1.90
C ILE A 322 -32.39 16.90 -0.43
N MET A 323 -32.14 15.65 -0.06
CA MET A 323 -32.31 15.14 1.30
C MET A 323 -30.93 14.74 1.85
N PRO A 324 -30.29 15.59 2.66
CA PRO A 324 -28.92 15.33 3.13
C PRO A 324 -28.76 14.01 3.90
N ASN A 325 -29.80 13.56 4.60
CA ASN A 325 -29.81 12.35 5.41
C ASN A 325 -29.79 11.04 4.60
N TRP A 326 -29.92 11.09 3.27
CA TRP A 326 -29.80 9.93 2.40
C TRP A 326 -28.43 9.79 1.76
N THR A 327 -27.58 10.79 1.95
CA THR A 327 -26.19 10.78 1.52
C THR A 327 -25.31 10.47 2.71
N THR A 328 -24.51 9.42 2.62
CA THR A 328 -23.46 9.15 3.60
C THR A 328 -22.11 9.25 2.90
N TYR A 329 -21.34 10.27 3.21
CA TYR A 329 -19.96 10.36 2.75
C TYR A 329 -19.15 9.28 3.47
N LEU A 330 -18.64 8.31 2.70
CA LEU A 330 -17.75 7.26 3.22
C LEU A 330 -16.29 7.66 3.07
N ALA A 331 -16.00 8.48 2.07
CA ALA A 331 -14.90 9.39 2.16
C ALA A 331 -15.32 10.53 3.08
N THR A 332 -15.09 10.38 4.39
CA THR A 332 -14.59 11.56 5.13
C THR A 332 -13.43 12.11 4.30
N GLU A 333 -13.30 13.43 4.25
CA GLU A 333 -12.26 14.17 3.53
C GLU A 333 -10.85 13.67 3.91
N CYS A 334 -10.49 12.51 3.41
CA CYS A 334 -9.14 12.02 3.29
C CYS A 334 -8.66 12.77 2.05
N SER A 335 -8.20 14.00 2.29
CA SER A 335 -6.79 14.27 2.04
C SER A 335 -6.10 12.97 1.64
N ARG A 336 -5.86 12.74 0.35
CA ARG A 336 -5.23 11.50 -0.13
C ARG A 336 -3.74 11.49 0.17
N GLN A 337 -3.43 11.73 1.42
CA GLN A 337 -2.25 11.21 2.04
C GLN A 337 -2.67 10.06 2.92
N ALA A 338 -1.96 8.94 2.78
CA ALA A 338 -1.86 7.99 3.87
C ALA A 338 -1.62 8.78 5.17
N PRO A 339 -2.27 8.41 6.30
CA PRO A 339 -2.10 9.15 7.53
C PRO A 339 -0.60 9.32 7.82
N PHE A 340 -0.22 10.49 8.32
CA PHE A 340 1.16 10.67 8.78
C PHE A 340 1.37 9.72 9.96
N HIS A 341 2.39 8.87 9.90
CA HIS A 341 2.63 7.91 10.96
C HIS A 341 3.72 8.40 11.91
N VAL A 342 3.55 8.14 13.20
CA VAL A 342 4.62 8.23 14.19
C VAL A 342 5.01 6.82 14.59
N ILE A 343 6.31 6.52 14.56
CA ILE A 343 6.86 5.25 15.03
C ILE A 343 7.79 5.53 16.19
N ASP A 344 7.40 5.07 17.37
CA ASP A 344 8.15 5.28 18.60
C ASP A 344 9.40 4.39 18.70
N GLY A 345 10.24 4.69 19.69
CA GLY A 345 11.49 3.99 19.92
C GLY A 345 11.33 2.53 20.36
N GLU A 346 10.18 2.13 20.91
CA GLU A 346 9.94 0.74 21.31
C GLU A 346 9.69 -0.12 20.07
N VAL A 347 8.83 0.34 19.17
CA VAL A 347 8.57 -0.32 17.88
C VAL A 347 9.85 -0.39 17.05
N VAL A 348 10.58 0.72 16.91
CA VAL A 348 11.87 0.75 16.19
C VAL A 348 12.86 -0.24 16.81
N ALA A 349 13.01 -0.26 18.14
CA ALA A 349 13.93 -1.17 18.81
C ALA A 349 13.58 -2.64 18.59
N ARG A 350 12.29 -2.99 18.72
CA ARG A 350 11.81 -4.36 18.52
C ARG A 350 12.04 -4.84 17.10
N LEU A 351 11.68 -4.02 16.10
CA LEU A 351 11.82 -4.38 14.70
C LEU A 351 13.29 -4.49 14.26
N LEU A 352 14.17 -3.61 14.76
CA LEU A 352 15.61 -3.72 14.50
C LEU A 352 16.23 -4.97 15.15
N ALA A 353 15.77 -5.36 16.34
CA ALA A 353 16.27 -6.55 17.04
C ALA A 353 15.76 -7.87 16.45
N ALA A 354 14.60 -7.86 15.78
CA ALA A 354 14.01 -9.05 15.17
C ALA A 354 14.81 -9.57 13.97
N ASP A 355 15.39 -8.67 13.17
CA ASP A 355 16.19 -9.04 12.01
C ASP A 355 17.41 -8.09 11.82
N PRO A 356 18.50 -8.30 12.57
CA PRO A 356 19.73 -7.55 12.40
C PRO A 356 20.38 -7.74 11.02
N GLN A 357 20.18 -8.91 10.40
CA GLN A 357 20.77 -9.24 9.10
C GLN A 357 20.12 -8.40 7.99
N ALA A 358 18.81 -8.17 8.04
CA ALA A 358 18.15 -7.27 7.11
C ALA A 358 18.77 -5.86 7.14
N CYS A 359 19.19 -5.36 8.31
CA CYS A 359 19.86 -4.05 8.40
C CYS A 359 21.20 -4.01 7.65
N ILE A 360 21.96 -5.12 7.67
CA ILE A 360 23.18 -5.25 6.87
C ILE A 360 22.84 -5.20 5.38
N ASN A 361 21.83 -5.95 4.96
CA ASN A 361 21.42 -6.01 3.55
C ASN A 361 20.94 -4.63 3.08
N ASP A 362 20.11 -3.93 3.87
CA ASP A 362 19.64 -2.57 3.56
C ASP A 362 20.82 -1.61 3.31
N VAL A 363 21.86 -1.69 4.15
CA VAL A 363 23.04 -0.83 4.06
C VAL A 363 23.92 -1.20 2.87
N GLU A 364 24.09 -2.50 2.58
CA GLU A 364 24.82 -2.99 1.41
C GLU A 364 24.15 -2.54 0.11
N ASP A 365 22.83 -2.74 0.00
CA ASP A 365 22.04 -2.30 -1.14
C ASP A 365 22.08 -0.78 -1.32
N ALA A 366 22.02 -0.02 -0.22
CA ALA A 366 22.11 1.43 -0.25
C ALA A 366 23.49 1.92 -0.74
N TYR A 367 24.59 1.28 -0.33
CA TYR A 367 25.92 1.60 -0.84
C TYR A 367 26.04 1.31 -2.33
N LEU A 368 25.58 0.15 -2.78
CA LEU A 368 25.60 -0.23 -4.19
C LEU A 368 24.71 0.69 -5.04
N ALA A 369 23.54 1.08 -4.53
CA ALA A 369 22.67 2.05 -5.19
C ALA A 369 23.31 3.44 -5.27
N HIS A 370 24.02 3.86 -4.22
CA HIS A 370 24.71 5.14 -4.17
C HIS A 370 25.84 5.21 -5.20
N GLU A 371 26.71 4.19 -5.25
CA GLU A 371 27.79 4.08 -6.24
C GLU A 371 27.26 4.03 -7.68
N ALA A 372 26.11 3.36 -7.89
CA ALA A 372 25.46 3.31 -9.19
C ALA A 372 24.74 4.62 -9.59
N GLY A 373 24.84 5.70 -8.80
CA GLY A 373 24.17 6.97 -9.07
C GLY A 373 22.64 6.92 -8.94
N ARG A 374 22.09 5.93 -8.24
CA ARG A 374 20.64 5.73 -8.02
C ARG A 374 20.15 6.34 -6.71
N THR A 375 20.88 7.32 -6.18
CA THR A 375 20.50 8.02 -4.95
C THR A 375 20.86 9.51 -5.09
N ILE A 376 20.24 10.34 -4.25
CA ILE A 376 20.63 11.74 -4.07
C ILE A 376 21.03 11.90 -2.61
N ASN A 377 22.29 12.24 -2.35
CA ASN A 377 22.81 12.43 -0.99
C ASN A 377 23.57 13.77 -0.90
N PRO A 378 22.87 14.88 -0.64
CA PRO A 378 23.51 16.17 -0.42
C PRO A 378 24.44 16.18 0.80
N ASP A 379 25.22 17.26 0.93
CA ASP A 379 26.09 17.47 2.07
C ASP A 379 25.32 17.50 3.40
N SER A 380 25.93 16.94 4.44
CA SER A 380 25.42 17.04 5.81
C SER A 380 25.56 18.46 6.34
N TYR A 381 24.47 19.05 6.84
CA TYR A 381 24.48 20.40 7.41
C TYR A 381 24.59 20.35 8.94
N PHE A 382 25.60 21.03 9.49
CA PHE A 382 25.86 21.08 10.92
C PHE A 382 25.39 22.40 11.52
N LEU A 383 24.35 22.34 12.34
CA LEU A 383 24.02 23.42 13.28
C LEU A 383 24.99 23.36 14.47
N ARG A 384 25.78 24.42 14.63
CA ARG A 384 26.82 24.56 15.68
C ARG A 384 26.42 25.64 16.69
N PHE A 385 26.86 25.47 17.92
CA PHE A 385 26.62 26.40 19.02
C PHE A 385 27.94 27.04 19.45
N PRO A 386 28.20 28.33 19.12
CA PRO A 386 29.48 28.96 19.44
C PRO A 386 29.85 28.93 20.93
N GLU A 387 28.86 29.05 21.81
CA GLU A 387 29.05 29.00 23.27
C GLU A 387 29.20 27.58 23.83
N ALA A 388 28.90 26.55 23.02
CA ALA A 388 29.01 25.15 23.38
C ALA A 388 29.56 24.33 22.20
N PRO A 389 30.85 24.49 21.85
CA PRO A 389 31.41 23.98 20.59
C PRO A 389 31.40 22.45 20.46
N ALA A 390 31.26 21.73 21.57
CA ALA A 390 31.08 20.27 21.58
C ALA A 390 29.70 19.83 21.06
N ASN A 391 28.69 20.69 21.18
CA ASN A 391 27.30 20.40 20.83
C ASN A 391 27.04 20.68 19.34
N ARG A 392 26.15 19.88 18.76
CA ARG A 392 25.75 20.02 17.36
C ARG A 392 24.42 19.34 17.08
N ILE A 393 23.76 19.80 16.04
CA ILE A 393 22.65 19.07 15.39
C ILE A 393 22.98 18.94 13.90
N ILE A 394 22.70 17.78 13.31
CA ILE A 394 23.07 17.45 11.94
C ILE A 394 21.80 17.12 11.16
N ALA A 395 21.62 17.80 10.03
CA ALA A 395 20.64 17.48 9.00
C ALA A 395 21.30 16.63 7.92
N LEU A 396 20.78 15.43 7.70
CA LEU A 396 21.22 14.52 6.64
C LEU A 396 20.02 14.22 5.71
N PRO A 397 19.70 15.13 4.76
CA PRO A 397 18.69 14.88 3.75
C PRO A 397 19.21 13.84 2.75
N ALA A 398 18.31 13.02 2.20
CA ALA A 398 18.66 12.07 1.16
C ALA A 398 17.42 11.64 0.34
N SER A 399 17.68 10.97 -0.77
CA SER A 399 16.66 10.31 -1.59
C SER A 399 17.20 8.99 -2.15
N LEU A 400 16.42 7.92 -2.02
CA LEU A 400 16.65 6.62 -2.63
C LEU A 400 15.76 6.48 -3.86
N CYS A 401 16.35 6.19 -5.02
CA CYS A 401 15.64 5.91 -6.25
C CYS A 401 15.59 4.39 -6.49
N GLY A 402 14.43 3.82 -6.80
CA GLY A 402 14.30 2.38 -6.98
C GLY A 402 12.85 1.89 -6.99
N GLU A 403 12.65 0.59 -6.73
CA GLU A 403 11.31 -0.03 -6.70
C GLU A 403 10.42 0.52 -5.59
N GLN A 404 11.03 0.91 -4.45
CA GLN A 404 10.36 1.61 -3.37
C GLN A 404 11.06 2.95 -3.14
N PRO A 405 10.78 4.00 -3.93
CA PRO A 405 11.48 5.25 -3.81
C PRO A 405 11.05 5.98 -2.53
N VAL A 406 12.01 6.60 -1.83
CA VAL A 406 11.74 7.39 -0.62
C VAL A 406 12.70 8.56 -0.53
N SER A 407 12.20 9.72 -0.13
CA SER A 407 13.02 10.87 0.23
C SER A 407 12.86 11.13 1.71
N GLY A 408 13.77 11.88 2.31
CA GLY A 408 13.62 12.21 3.71
C GLY A 408 14.84 12.86 4.31
N ILE A 409 14.82 12.98 5.62
CA ILE A 409 15.90 13.61 6.37
C ILE A 409 16.02 12.98 7.75
N LYS A 410 17.27 12.64 8.11
CA LYS A 410 17.61 12.40 9.52
C LYS A 410 18.01 13.71 10.17
N TRP A 411 17.35 14.04 11.27
CA TRP A 411 17.70 15.16 12.13
C TRP A 411 18.23 14.61 13.46
N ILE A 412 19.54 14.71 13.68
CA ILE A 412 20.23 14.08 14.82
C ILE A 412 20.99 15.11 15.66
N SER A 413 20.68 15.16 16.95
CA SER A 413 21.40 15.93 17.95
C SER A 413 22.58 15.13 18.52
N SER A 414 23.65 15.81 18.91
CA SER A 414 24.77 15.24 19.65
C SER A 414 25.27 16.24 20.69
N PHE A 415 24.97 15.96 21.95
CA PHE A 415 25.30 16.78 23.12
C PHE A 415 26.11 15.91 24.09
N PRO A 416 27.46 15.93 24.03
CA PRO A 416 28.30 15.07 24.86
C PRO A 416 27.99 15.13 26.36
N GLY A 417 27.74 16.31 26.93
CA GLY A 417 27.45 16.48 28.36
C GLY A 417 26.13 15.85 28.86
N ASN A 418 25.26 15.36 27.97
CA ASN A 418 24.04 14.66 28.38
C ASN A 418 24.34 13.42 29.24
N THR A 419 25.47 12.76 29.00
CA THR A 419 25.86 11.55 29.75
C THR A 419 26.07 11.83 31.23
N ASP A 420 26.52 13.04 31.58
CA ASP A 420 26.76 13.46 32.97
C ASP A 420 25.44 13.55 33.77
N SER A 421 24.32 13.73 33.06
CA SER A 421 22.96 13.75 33.61
C SER A 421 22.18 12.45 33.36
N GLY A 422 22.85 11.37 32.94
CA GLY A 422 22.23 10.08 32.64
C GLY A 422 21.41 10.03 31.35
N LEU A 423 21.43 11.09 30.53
CA LEU A 423 20.77 11.14 29.23
C LEU A 423 21.67 10.57 28.14
N GLN A 424 21.07 10.09 27.05
CA GLN A 424 21.83 9.69 25.87
C GLN A 424 22.48 10.91 25.21
N ARG A 425 23.73 10.74 24.75
CA ARG A 425 24.46 11.76 24.00
C ARG A 425 23.72 12.22 22.75
N ALA A 426 23.09 11.29 22.04
CA ALA A 426 22.43 11.54 20.77
C ALA A 426 20.94 11.20 20.82
N SER A 427 20.13 12.06 20.22
CA SER A 427 18.72 11.80 19.92
C SER A 427 18.46 12.15 18.47
N ALA A 428 17.59 11.40 17.79
CA ALA A 428 17.31 11.66 16.39
C ALA A 428 15.87 11.33 16.01
N VAL A 429 15.38 12.02 14.99
CA VAL A 429 14.17 11.67 14.26
C VAL A 429 14.49 11.47 12.78
N LEU A 430 13.74 10.60 12.13
CA LEU A 430 13.79 10.39 10.69
C LEU A 430 12.43 10.73 10.10
N ILE A 431 12.39 11.72 9.22
CA ILE A 431 11.20 12.05 8.45
C ILE A 431 11.30 11.37 7.10
N LEU A 432 10.24 10.64 6.72
CA LEU A 432 10.09 10.03 5.40
C LEU A 432 9.08 10.84 4.58
N ASN A 433 9.43 11.09 3.32
CA ASN A 433 8.67 11.86 2.36
C ASN A 433 8.41 11.03 1.10
N ASP A 434 7.21 11.20 0.55
CA ASP A 434 6.88 10.69 -0.76
C ASP A 434 7.67 11.47 -1.83
N PRO A 435 8.53 10.81 -2.63
CA PRO A 435 9.32 11.48 -3.66
C PRO A 435 8.49 12.16 -4.75
N GLN A 436 7.25 11.73 -4.98
CA GLN A 436 6.38 12.30 -6.02
C GLN A 436 5.70 13.59 -5.54
N THR A 437 5.17 13.59 -4.32
CA THR A 437 4.40 14.72 -3.78
C THR A 437 5.22 15.65 -2.89
N GLY A 438 6.36 15.18 -2.38
CA GLY A 438 7.19 15.88 -1.40
C GLY A 438 6.63 15.86 0.03
N TYR A 439 5.41 15.36 0.24
CA TYR A 439 4.79 15.35 1.55
C TYR A 439 5.44 14.31 2.47
N ALA A 440 5.60 14.70 3.74
CA ALA A 440 6.03 13.77 4.76
C ALA A 440 4.90 12.76 5.04
N PHE A 441 5.22 11.49 5.24
CA PHE A 441 4.23 10.47 5.59
C PHE A 441 4.59 9.70 6.87
N ALA A 442 5.80 9.87 7.39
CA ALA A 442 6.21 9.27 8.66
C ALA A 442 7.27 10.07 9.41
N CYS A 443 7.26 9.94 10.74
CA CYS A 443 8.34 10.33 11.66
C CYS A 443 8.69 9.14 12.56
N LEU A 444 9.97 8.75 12.54
CA LEU A 444 10.48 7.63 13.33
C LEU A 444 11.51 8.11 14.36
N GLU A 445 11.55 7.47 15.51
CA GLU A 445 12.74 7.50 16.38
C GLU A 445 13.94 6.96 15.60
N ALA A 446 15.03 7.72 15.54
CA ALA A 446 16.13 7.41 14.62
C ALA A 446 17.51 7.28 15.28
N SER A 447 17.63 7.44 16.60
CA SER A 447 18.92 7.24 17.27
C SER A 447 19.36 5.78 17.19
N ARG A 448 18.41 4.85 17.35
CA ARG A 448 18.65 3.41 17.19
C ARG A 448 18.87 3.00 15.75
N ILE A 449 18.10 3.56 14.81
CA ILE A 449 18.32 3.37 13.36
C ILE A 449 19.75 3.79 13.01
N SER A 450 20.15 4.99 13.43
CA SER A 450 21.49 5.53 13.14
C SER A 450 22.60 4.66 13.74
N ALA A 451 22.42 4.09 14.94
CA ALA A 451 23.40 3.20 15.53
C ALA A 451 23.47 1.85 14.81
N MET A 452 22.32 1.24 14.48
CA MET A 452 22.25 -0.04 13.78
C MET A 452 22.83 0.03 12.37
N ARG A 453 22.49 1.07 11.59
CA ARG A 453 23.09 1.27 10.25
C ARG A 453 24.59 1.54 10.32
N THR A 454 25.06 2.23 11.38
CA THR A 454 26.51 2.45 11.59
C THR A 454 27.21 1.14 11.90
N ALA A 455 26.60 0.30 12.74
CA ALA A 455 27.12 -1.03 13.06
C ALA A 455 27.14 -1.96 11.83
N ALA A 456 26.06 -1.96 11.05
CA ALA A 456 25.98 -2.68 9.78
C ALA A 456 27.07 -2.22 8.79
N SER A 457 27.26 -0.91 8.64
CA SER A 457 28.34 -0.34 7.84
C SER A 457 29.73 -0.81 8.30
N ALA A 458 30.01 -0.77 9.60
CA ALA A 458 31.28 -1.23 10.15
C ALA A 458 31.53 -2.72 9.87
N VAL A 459 30.51 -3.56 10.06
CA VAL A 459 30.59 -5.00 9.78
C VAL A 459 30.76 -5.28 8.29
N LEU A 460 30.10 -4.53 7.40
CA LEU A 460 30.30 -4.64 5.95
C LEU A 460 31.73 -4.25 5.56
N GLY A 461 32.25 -3.14 6.11
CA GLY A 461 33.63 -2.74 5.91
C GLY A 461 34.60 -3.83 6.33
N ALA A 462 34.42 -4.40 7.52
CA ALA A 462 35.24 -5.53 7.98
C ALA A 462 35.08 -6.77 7.10
N ARG A 463 33.85 -7.12 6.68
CA ARG A 463 33.58 -8.29 5.83
C ARG A 463 34.33 -8.20 4.52
N TRP A 464 34.22 -7.08 3.82
CA TRP A 464 34.83 -6.91 2.51
C TRP A 464 36.34 -6.72 2.58
N MET A 465 36.84 -5.95 3.54
CA MET A 465 38.29 -5.82 3.73
C MET A 465 38.95 -7.11 4.22
N ASN A 466 38.22 -7.97 4.94
CA ASN A 466 38.68 -9.29 5.38
C ASN A 466 38.34 -10.43 4.39
N ARG A 467 38.01 -10.11 3.12
CA ARG A 467 37.69 -11.11 2.09
C ARG A 467 36.64 -12.14 2.51
N HIS A 468 35.59 -11.67 3.20
CA HIS A 468 34.50 -12.47 3.78
C HIS A 468 34.91 -13.47 4.86
N HIS A 469 36.15 -13.46 5.34
CA HIS A 469 36.54 -14.25 6.51
C HIS A 469 35.91 -13.63 7.78
N LYS A 470 34.99 -14.36 8.41
CA LYS A 470 34.29 -13.94 9.63
C LYS A 470 34.99 -14.41 10.90
N HIS A 471 36.31 -14.52 10.88
CA HIS A 471 37.12 -14.92 12.04
C HIS A 471 38.14 -13.84 12.36
N VAL A 472 38.17 -13.43 13.62
CA VAL A 472 39.11 -12.42 14.14
C VAL A 472 39.72 -12.95 15.43
N PRO A 473 41.01 -13.31 15.44
CA PRO A 473 41.68 -13.79 16.64
C PRO A 473 41.68 -12.74 17.75
N ARG A 474 42.02 -11.49 17.44
CA ARG A 474 42.01 -10.38 18.39
C ARG A 474 41.31 -9.15 17.82
N MET A 475 40.26 -8.69 18.51
CA MET A 475 39.53 -7.46 18.18
C MET A 475 39.68 -6.45 19.32
N ALA A 476 39.92 -5.18 18.99
CA ALA A 476 39.97 -4.10 19.97
C ALA A 476 38.90 -3.04 19.71
N PHE A 477 38.30 -2.54 20.78
CA PHE A 477 37.43 -1.36 20.76
C PHE A 477 38.11 -0.21 21.49
N ILE A 478 38.27 0.92 20.80
CA ILE A 478 38.76 2.17 21.35
C ILE A 478 37.56 3.14 21.39
N GLY A 479 37.13 3.45 22.62
CA GLY A 479 35.82 4.01 22.90
C GLY A 479 34.80 2.91 23.18
N ALA A 480 34.15 2.98 24.34
CA ALA A 480 33.26 1.96 24.88
C ALA A 480 31.80 2.45 25.03
N GLY A 481 31.42 3.44 24.21
CA GLY A 481 30.07 3.99 24.19
C GLY A 481 29.04 3.11 23.47
N PHE A 482 27.83 3.67 23.33
CA PHE A 482 26.69 3.00 22.69
C PHE A 482 26.99 2.46 21.28
N ILE A 483 27.75 3.22 20.46
CA ILE A 483 28.11 2.81 19.10
C ILE A 483 29.03 1.59 19.10
N ALA A 484 30.05 1.56 19.98
CA ALA A 484 30.94 0.41 20.12
C ALA A 484 30.17 -0.86 20.49
N ARG A 485 29.25 -0.74 21.45
CA ARG A 485 28.35 -1.83 21.84
C ARG A 485 27.52 -2.34 20.66
N SER A 486 26.90 -1.44 19.89
CA SER A 486 26.11 -1.82 18.72
C SER A 486 26.94 -2.50 17.63
N ILE A 487 28.18 -2.04 17.40
CA ILE A 487 29.10 -2.68 16.45
C ILE A 487 29.43 -4.11 16.91
N LEU A 488 29.77 -4.30 18.19
CA LEU A 488 30.04 -5.62 18.75
C LEU A 488 28.82 -6.56 18.60
N ASP A 489 27.63 -6.07 18.95
CA ASP A 489 26.37 -6.82 18.81
C ASP A 489 26.13 -7.25 17.35
N MET A 490 26.41 -6.37 16.39
CA MET A 490 26.25 -6.65 14.96
C MET A 490 27.27 -7.67 14.45
N PHE A 491 28.53 -7.60 14.90
CA PHE A 491 29.54 -8.62 14.57
C PHE A 491 29.09 -10.01 15.00
N VAL A 492 28.62 -10.15 16.24
CA VAL A 492 28.12 -11.43 16.77
C VAL A 492 26.87 -11.88 16.00
N SER A 493 25.95 -10.96 15.70
CA SER A 493 24.72 -11.27 14.97
C SER A 493 24.98 -11.71 13.52
N ASP A 494 25.97 -11.13 12.85
CA ASP A 494 26.44 -11.54 11.52
C ASP A 494 27.26 -12.85 11.55
N GLY A 495 27.42 -13.48 12.71
CA GLY A 495 28.06 -14.78 12.86
C GLY A 495 29.59 -14.72 12.87
N TRP A 496 30.19 -13.61 13.30
CA TRP A 496 31.64 -13.53 13.46
C TRP A 496 32.13 -14.31 14.68
N THR A 497 33.23 -15.04 14.49
CA THR A 497 33.95 -15.71 15.58
C THR A 497 35.09 -14.83 16.05
N LEU A 498 34.94 -14.31 17.27
CA LEU A 498 35.91 -13.42 17.92
C LEU A 498 36.69 -14.19 18.99
N GLY A 499 38.01 -14.25 18.88
CA GLY A 499 38.86 -14.97 19.83
C GLY A 499 38.99 -14.24 21.17
N LYS A 500 39.50 -13.00 21.13
CA LYS A 500 39.66 -12.11 22.29
C LYS A 500 39.24 -10.69 21.95
N VAL A 501 38.44 -10.06 22.83
CA VAL A 501 37.99 -8.67 22.70
C VAL A 501 38.66 -7.80 23.77
N SER A 502 39.53 -6.88 23.37
CA SER A 502 40.12 -5.89 24.28
C SER A 502 39.41 -4.54 24.17
N VAL A 503 39.20 -3.87 25.30
CA VAL A 503 38.52 -2.57 25.34
C VAL A 503 39.40 -1.53 26.01
N PHE A 504 39.52 -0.37 25.36
CA PHE A 504 40.14 0.84 25.91
C PHE A 504 39.15 2.01 25.84
N ASP A 505 38.99 2.73 26.94
CA ASP A 505 38.26 4.00 27.01
C ASP A 505 38.97 4.91 28.03
N GLN A 506 38.88 6.23 27.84
CA GLN A 506 39.37 7.20 28.81
C GLN A 506 38.60 7.14 30.14
N HIS A 507 37.35 6.67 30.10
CA HIS A 507 36.51 6.45 31.27
C HIS A 507 36.50 4.95 31.62
N PRO A 508 37.19 4.53 32.71
CA PRO A 508 37.32 3.12 33.07
C PRO A 508 35.99 2.39 33.24
N ASP A 509 34.95 3.08 33.72
CA ASP A 509 33.62 2.50 33.90
C ASP A 509 32.92 2.18 32.58
N SER A 510 33.12 3.01 31.54
CA SER A 510 32.62 2.72 30.20
C SER A 510 33.34 1.52 29.59
N ALA A 511 34.67 1.46 29.72
CA ALA A 511 35.45 0.31 29.26
C ALA A 511 34.98 -0.99 29.94
N ARG A 512 34.80 -0.96 31.27
CA ARG A 512 34.31 -2.12 32.04
C ARG A 512 32.90 -2.52 31.61
N ALA A 513 32.00 -1.57 31.37
CA ALA A 513 30.64 -1.86 30.91
C ALA A 513 30.62 -2.60 29.56
N LEU A 514 31.49 -2.25 28.61
CA LEU A 514 31.58 -2.98 27.34
C LEU A 514 32.25 -4.35 27.48
N VAL A 515 33.26 -4.49 28.33
CA VAL A 515 33.87 -5.79 28.67
C VAL A 515 32.82 -6.73 29.27
N ASP A 516 32.06 -6.25 30.26
CA ASP A 516 31.00 -7.01 30.91
C ASP A 516 29.87 -7.35 29.94
N HIS A 517 29.52 -6.44 29.03
CA HIS A 517 28.54 -6.72 27.97
C HIS A 517 29.03 -7.84 27.05
N ALA A 518 30.27 -7.79 26.58
CA ALA A 518 30.87 -8.83 25.74
C ALA A 518 30.89 -10.21 26.43
N ALA A 519 31.27 -10.24 27.71
CA ALA A 519 31.34 -11.47 28.50
C ALA A 519 29.95 -12.02 28.82
N ASN A 520 29.03 -11.18 29.31
CA ASN A 520 27.74 -11.65 29.83
C ASN A 520 26.72 -11.92 28.72
N ARG A 521 26.63 -11.02 27.72
CA ARG A 521 25.61 -11.11 26.67
C ARG A 521 26.00 -12.11 25.57
N HIS A 522 27.29 -12.17 25.25
CA HIS A 522 27.81 -12.93 24.10
C HIS A 522 28.79 -14.04 24.47
N ARG A 523 29.17 -14.17 25.75
CA ARG A 523 30.12 -15.19 26.24
C ARG A 523 31.49 -15.12 25.57
N LEU A 524 31.92 -13.91 25.21
CA LEU A 524 33.23 -13.67 24.61
C LEU A 524 34.30 -13.53 25.68
N VAL A 525 35.54 -13.92 25.36
CA VAL A 525 36.70 -13.62 26.19
C VAL A 525 37.03 -12.14 26.01
N SER A 526 36.78 -11.32 27.03
CA SER A 526 36.99 -9.88 26.99
C SER A 526 37.87 -9.37 28.15
N GLU A 527 38.63 -8.31 27.89
CA GLU A 527 39.48 -7.67 28.91
C GLU A 527 39.64 -6.17 28.70
N LEU A 528 40.05 -5.48 29.77
CA LEU A 528 40.56 -4.12 29.68
C LEU A 528 41.98 -4.14 29.11
N ALA A 529 42.30 -3.19 28.25
CA ALA A 529 43.64 -2.98 27.73
C ALA A 529 43.98 -1.48 27.70
N ASP A 530 45.27 -1.16 27.69
CA ASP A 530 45.73 0.19 27.35
C ASP A 530 45.63 0.43 25.83
N LEU A 531 45.86 1.69 25.42
CA LEU A 531 45.77 2.11 24.03
C LEU A 531 46.79 1.37 23.16
N ASP A 532 48.06 1.34 23.57
CA ASP A 532 49.14 0.75 22.77
C ASP A 532 48.90 -0.74 22.49
N ASN A 533 48.48 -1.50 23.51
CA ASN A 533 48.11 -2.89 23.36
C ASN A 533 46.87 -3.06 22.48
N SER A 534 45.87 -2.18 22.61
CA SER A 534 44.64 -2.22 21.79
C SER A 534 44.94 -2.02 20.31
N LEU A 535 45.88 -1.13 19.97
CA LEU A 535 46.31 -0.85 18.60
C LEU A 535 47.00 -2.05 17.91
N GLN A 536 47.43 -3.06 18.68
CA GLN A 536 48.04 -4.28 18.14
C GLN A 536 47.04 -5.38 17.76
N ALA A 537 45.73 -5.20 17.96
CA ALA A 537 44.71 -6.18 17.58
C ALA A 537 44.63 -6.41 16.06
N ASP A 538 44.09 -7.54 15.60
CA ASP A 538 43.94 -7.82 14.16
C ASP A 538 42.86 -6.92 13.52
N VAL A 539 41.81 -6.62 14.28
CA VAL A 539 40.79 -5.63 13.94
C VAL A 539 40.71 -4.58 15.06
N VAL A 540 40.87 -3.31 14.71
CA VAL A 540 40.75 -2.18 15.65
C VAL A 540 39.54 -1.32 15.29
N VAL A 541 38.63 -1.12 16.23
CA VAL A 541 37.42 -0.31 16.05
C VAL A 541 37.54 0.97 16.86
N PHE A 542 37.56 2.11 16.17
CA PHE A 542 37.48 3.43 16.79
C PHE A 542 36.03 3.92 16.80
N ALA A 543 35.48 4.13 18.00
CA ALA A 543 34.13 4.62 18.21
C ALA A 543 34.09 5.66 19.34
N THR A 544 35.00 6.63 19.29
CA THR A 544 35.19 7.67 20.30
C THR A 544 34.39 8.95 20.00
N THR A 545 34.57 9.96 20.85
CA THR A 545 34.08 11.33 20.63
C THR A 545 35.24 12.34 20.46
N ALA A 546 36.43 11.87 20.08
CA ALA A 546 37.62 12.71 19.97
C ALA A 546 37.39 13.92 19.04
N PRO A 547 37.76 15.13 19.48
CA PRO A 547 37.64 16.33 18.65
C PRO A 547 38.75 16.45 17.60
N SER A 548 39.86 15.72 17.79
CA SER A 548 41.06 15.75 16.95
C SER A 548 41.85 14.44 17.07
N PRO A 549 42.68 14.11 16.05
CA PRO A 549 43.54 12.93 16.06
C PRO A 549 44.47 12.83 17.27
N TYR A 550 44.68 11.60 17.75
CA TYR A 550 45.61 11.29 18.84
C TYR A 550 46.50 10.06 18.56
N VAL A 551 46.14 9.22 17.57
CA VAL A 551 47.03 8.20 17.02
C VAL A 551 47.74 8.83 15.82
N LEU A 552 48.92 9.40 16.06
CA LEU A 552 49.63 10.21 15.06
C LEU A 552 50.64 9.41 14.23
N GLU A 553 51.24 8.39 14.83
CA GLU A 553 52.28 7.56 14.22
C GLU A 553 51.67 6.36 13.46
N PRO A 554 52.28 5.90 12.34
CA PRO A 554 51.81 4.76 11.55
C PRO A 554 52.10 3.43 12.27
N VAL A 555 51.29 3.11 13.26
CA VAL A 555 51.45 1.94 14.16
C VAL A 555 50.85 0.63 13.61
N PHE A 556 50.06 0.69 12.54
CA PHE A 556 49.32 -0.46 12.03
C PHE A 556 50.15 -1.31 11.06
N ARG A 557 50.11 -2.63 11.23
CA ARG A 557 50.88 -3.58 10.42
C ARG A 557 50.18 -3.91 9.09
N PRO A 558 50.91 -4.36 8.06
CA PRO A 558 50.32 -4.87 6.82
C PRO A 558 49.23 -5.93 7.08
N GLY A 559 48.11 -5.84 6.37
CA GLY A 559 46.97 -6.74 6.52
C GLY A 559 46.09 -6.53 7.76
N GLN A 560 46.44 -5.61 8.66
CA GLN A 560 45.59 -5.23 9.80
C GLN A 560 44.37 -4.45 9.33
N LEU A 561 43.22 -4.65 9.98
CA LEU A 561 41.98 -3.95 9.65
C LEU A 561 41.65 -2.90 10.72
N VAL A 562 41.25 -1.72 10.26
CA VAL A 562 40.89 -0.62 11.14
C VAL A 562 39.55 -0.05 10.70
N LEU A 563 38.60 0.01 11.64
CA LEU A 563 37.29 0.63 11.45
C LEU A 563 37.31 1.99 12.15
N ASN A 564 37.58 3.04 11.39
CA ASN A 564 37.67 4.42 11.86
C ASN A 564 36.28 5.08 11.91
N ILE A 565 35.38 4.57 12.75
CA ILE A 565 33.96 4.96 12.76
C ILE A 565 33.74 6.36 13.35
N SER A 566 34.55 6.79 14.32
CA SER A 566 34.49 8.15 14.87
C SER A 566 35.19 9.22 14.03
N LEU A 567 35.97 8.81 13.02
CA LEU A 567 36.59 9.61 11.96
C LEU A 567 37.59 10.67 12.41
N ARG A 568 37.97 10.73 13.69
CA ARG A 568 38.85 11.79 14.21
C ARG A 568 39.96 11.26 15.10
N ASP A 569 40.22 9.96 15.04
CA ASP A 569 41.16 9.30 15.93
C ASP A 569 42.57 9.24 15.33
N LEU A 570 42.62 9.10 13.99
CA LEU A 570 43.85 8.83 13.24
C LEU A 570 44.44 10.09 12.62
N GLY A 571 45.75 10.24 12.72
CA GLY A 571 46.51 11.35 12.15
C GLY A 571 46.70 11.23 10.63
N PRO A 572 47.03 12.34 9.95
CA PRO A 572 47.32 12.38 8.51
C PRO A 572 48.31 11.32 8.01
N GLU A 573 49.40 11.10 8.73
CA GLU A 573 50.44 10.13 8.34
C GLU A 573 49.93 8.69 8.36
N VAL A 574 49.14 8.33 9.38
CA VAL A 574 48.48 7.03 9.50
C VAL A 574 47.59 6.74 8.28
N ILE A 575 46.81 7.74 7.88
CA ILE A 575 45.94 7.66 6.69
C ILE A 575 46.80 7.51 5.43
N ALA A 576 47.83 8.34 5.24
CA ALA A 576 48.65 8.33 4.03
C ALA A 576 49.36 6.99 3.78
N CYS A 577 49.70 6.23 4.83
CA CYS A 577 50.39 4.94 4.73
C CYS A 577 49.48 3.72 4.54
N ALA A 578 48.16 3.87 4.56
CA ALA A 578 47.20 2.75 4.53
C ALA A 578 46.51 2.56 3.16
N ASN A 579 45.78 1.45 3.01
CA ASN A 579 44.66 1.38 2.08
C ASN A 579 43.48 2.11 2.73
N ASN A 580 42.91 3.12 2.06
CA ASN A 580 41.79 3.89 2.61
C ASN A 580 40.53 3.63 1.82
N ILE A 581 39.58 2.96 2.47
CA ILE A 581 38.23 2.73 1.97
C ILE A 581 37.29 3.72 2.66
N LEU A 582 36.50 4.42 1.87
CA LEU A 582 35.51 5.41 2.33
C LEU A 582 34.10 4.92 1.98
N ASP A 583 33.06 5.50 2.58
CA ASP A 583 31.68 5.28 2.11
C ASP A 583 31.31 6.22 0.96
N ASP A 584 31.71 7.48 1.05
CA ASP A 584 31.68 8.49 -0.01
C ASP A 584 32.96 9.32 0.09
N VAL A 585 33.71 9.43 -1.02
CA VAL A 585 34.99 10.16 -1.04
C VAL A 585 34.79 11.63 -0.69
N GLU A 586 33.87 12.32 -1.38
CA GLU A 586 33.71 13.76 -1.21
C GLU A 586 33.11 14.11 0.15
N HIS A 587 32.23 13.27 0.69
CA HIS A 587 31.67 13.47 2.03
C HIS A 587 32.73 13.26 3.11
N CYS A 588 33.61 12.26 2.94
CA CYS A 588 34.69 11.99 3.88
C CYS A 588 35.79 13.06 3.88
N LEU A 589 35.96 13.84 2.82
CA LEU A 589 36.97 14.91 2.72
C LEU A 589 36.47 16.26 3.24
N LYS A 590 35.64 16.23 4.29
CA LYS A 590 35.04 17.42 4.92
C LYS A 590 35.04 17.28 6.44
N ALA A 591 34.66 18.36 7.12
CA ALA A 591 34.39 18.40 8.55
C ALA A 591 35.55 17.93 9.46
N ARG A 592 36.80 18.07 9.02
CA ARG A 592 38.02 17.75 9.77
C ARG A 592 38.05 16.27 10.20
N THR A 593 37.62 15.37 9.33
CA THR A 593 37.82 13.93 9.51
C THR A 593 39.30 13.58 9.26
N SER A 594 39.73 12.38 9.65
CA SER A 594 41.10 11.90 9.40
C SER A 594 41.46 11.93 7.91
N PRO A 595 40.62 11.48 6.95
CA PRO A 595 40.90 11.62 5.52
C PRO A 595 40.98 13.08 5.05
N ASP A 596 40.08 13.96 5.51
CA ASP A 596 40.10 15.40 5.19
C ASP A 596 41.42 16.05 5.62
N LEU A 597 41.85 15.81 6.86
CA LEU A 597 43.11 16.34 7.39
C LEU A 597 44.33 15.80 6.62
N ALA A 598 44.30 14.54 6.18
CA ALA A 598 45.36 13.96 5.37
C ALA A 598 45.47 14.64 4.00
N VAL A 599 44.34 14.84 3.30
CA VAL A 599 44.33 15.52 2.00
C VAL A 599 44.78 16.97 2.14
N GLN A 600 44.36 17.67 3.20
CA GLN A 600 44.81 19.04 3.46
C GLN A 600 46.31 19.12 3.75
N GLN A 601 46.88 18.16 4.50
CA GLN A 601 48.30 18.17 4.84
C GLN A 601 49.19 17.84 3.63
N TYR A 602 48.86 16.79 2.88
CA TYR A 602 49.70 16.30 1.78
C TYR A 602 49.34 16.91 0.42
N GLN A 603 48.20 17.61 0.32
CA GLN A 603 47.65 18.13 -0.95
C GLN A 603 47.53 17.02 -2.00
N ASP A 604 47.22 15.80 -1.55
CA ASP A 604 47.19 14.57 -2.33
C ASP A 604 45.98 13.74 -1.95
N ARG A 605 45.44 13.00 -2.91
CA ARG A 605 44.33 12.04 -2.74
C ARG A 605 44.74 10.61 -3.14
N SER A 606 45.98 10.38 -3.57
CA SER A 606 46.45 9.10 -4.10
C SER A 606 46.42 7.95 -3.08
N PHE A 607 46.40 8.26 -1.77
CA PHE A 607 46.25 7.28 -0.70
C PHE A 607 44.80 6.82 -0.49
N ILE A 608 43.82 7.43 -1.16
CA ILE A 608 42.42 6.97 -1.17
C ILE A 608 42.30 5.82 -2.16
N THR A 609 42.05 4.62 -1.63
CA THR A 609 41.94 3.40 -2.45
C THR A 609 40.62 3.35 -3.22
N GLY A 610 39.52 3.78 -2.60
CA GLY A 610 38.20 3.82 -3.23
C GLY A 610 37.06 3.82 -2.23
N THR A 611 35.84 3.55 -2.71
CA THR A 611 34.66 3.37 -1.85
C THR A 611 34.47 1.91 -1.45
N LEU A 612 33.69 1.68 -0.38
CA LEU A 612 33.31 0.32 0.02
C LEU A 612 32.51 -0.37 -1.10
N ALA A 613 31.65 0.36 -1.81
CA ALA A 613 30.90 -0.17 -2.95
C ALA A 613 31.80 -0.54 -4.16
N GLN A 614 32.85 0.24 -4.41
CA GLN A 614 33.87 -0.11 -5.40
C GLN A 614 34.61 -1.39 -5.02
N LEU A 615 34.91 -1.57 -3.74
CA LEU A 615 35.50 -2.81 -3.24
C LEU A 615 34.53 -3.99 -3.40
N MET A 616 33.24 -3.81 -3.08
CA MET A 616 32.18 -4.80 -3.27
C MET A 616 32.04 -5.26 -4.72
N THR A 617 32.19 -4.33 -5.66
CA THR A 617 32.03 -4.58 -7.10
C THR A 617 33.33 -4.97 -7.80
N GLY A 618 34.45 -5.08 -7.07
CA GLY A 618 35.76 -5.44 -7.61
C GLY A 618 36.41 -4.36 -8.48
N GLN A 619 35.98 -3.11 -8.35
CA GLN A 619 36.57 -1.97 -9.06
C GLN A 619 37.91 -1.51 -8.44
N VAL A 620 38.11 -1.79 -7.16
CA VAL A 620 39.35 -1.50 -6.44
C VAL A 620 39.81 -2.73 -5.66
N GLU A 621 41.13 -2.84 -5.48
CA GLU A 621 41.77 -3.91 -4.72
C GLU A 621 42.63 -3.33 -3.60
N LEU A 622 42.71 -4.07 -2.49
CA LEU A 622 43.53 -3.70 -1.33
C LEU A 622 44.96 -4.22 -1.49
N SER A 623 45.95 -3.35 -1.28
CA SER A 623 47.35 -3.78 -1.26
C SER A 623 47.62 -4.61 0.01
N PRO A 624 48.22 -5.81 -0.11
CA PRO A 624 48.53 -6.66 1.04
C PRO A 624 49.64 -6.08 1.93
N ASP A 625 50.45 -5.16 1.38
CA ASP A 625 51.60 -4.56 2.07
C ASP A 625 51.21 -3.39 2.99
N ARG A 626 49.91 -3.10 3.14
CA ARG A 626 49.39 -1.99 3.93
C ARG A 626 48.29 -2.45 4.87
N ALA A 627 48.10 -1.72 5.96
CA ALA A 627 46.88 -1.83 6.76
C ALA A 627 45.68 -1.30 5.94
N SER A 628 44.47 -1.77 6.23
CA SER A 628 43.25 -1.31 5.56
C SER A 628 42.35 -0.58 6.54
N ILE A 629 42.06 0.69 6.24
CA ILE A 629 41.27 1.59 7.08
C ILE A 629 39.95 1.86 6.37
N PHE A 630 38.84 1.54 7.03
CA PHE A 630 37.51 1.97 6.61
C PHE A 630 37.08 3.20 7.42
N SER A 631 36.85 4.32 6.74
CA SER A 631 36.39 5.58 7.34
C SER A 631 35.03 5.97 6.76
N PRO A 632 33.90 5.53 7.33
CA PRO A 632 32.57 5.91 6.86
C PRO A 632 32.09 7.23 7.48
N PHE A 633 31.83 8.26 6.66
CA PHE A 633 31.22 9.51 7.13
C PHE A 633 29.82 9.30 7.73
N GLY A 634 29.05 8.40 7.12
CA GLY A 634 27.64 8.17 7.37
C GLY A 634 26.76 8.95 6.40
N LEU A 635 26.11 8.22 5.50
CA LEU A 635 25.24 8.79 4.46
C LEU A 635 23.77 8.77 4.89
N GLY A 636 23.02 9.82 4.55
CA GLY A 636 21.59 9.90 4.86
C GLY A 636 20.77 8.80 4.17
N VAL A 637 21.23 8.34 3.01
CA VAL A 637 20.63 7.21 2.28
C VAL A 637 20.60 5.91 3.09
N LEU A 638 21.58 5.69 3.98
CA LEU A 638 21.61 4.50 4.83
C LEU A 638 20.54 4.54 5.91
N ASP A 639 20.28 5.74 6.46
CA ASP A 639 19.23 5.92 7.45
C ASP A 639 17.83 5.77 6.80
N LEU A 640 17.66 6.25 5.56
CA LEU A 640 16.43 6.06 4.80
C LEU A 640 16.16 4.60 4.45
N ALA A 641 17.18 3.84 4.02
CA ALA A 641 17.02 2.44 3.63
C ALA A 641 16.47 1.62 4.80
N VAL A 642 17.12 1.72 5.97
CA VAL A 642 16.68 1.04 7.18
C VAL A 642 15.34 1.60 7.67
N GLY A 643 15.18 2.93 7.69
CA GLY A 643 13.95 3.57 8.15
C GLY A 643 12.71 3.22 7.33
N GLN A 644 12.85 3.11 6.02
CA GLN A 644 11.77 2.71 5.11
C GLN A 644 11.31 1.27 5.36
N ARG A 645 12.25 0.34 5.56
CA ARG A 645 11.89 -1.04 5.91
C ARG A 645 11.16 -1.10 7.25
N ILE A 646 11.68 -0.40 8.26
CA ILE A 646 11.04 -0.34 9.59
C ILE A 646 9.63 0.26 9.50
N TYR A 647 9.45 1.31 8.70
CA TYR A 647 8.13 1.87 8.42
C TYR A 647 7.19 0.85 7.77
N GLY A 648 7.63 0.17 6.72
CA GLY A 648 6.83 -0.84 6.02
C GLY A 648 6.40 -1.99 6.94
N GLN A 649 7.31 -2.46 7.80
CA GLN A 649 7.03 -3.49 8.80
C GLN A 649 6.02 -3.02 9.85
N ALA A 650 6.22 -1.81 10.41
CA ALA A 650 5.33 -1.24 11.42
C ALA A 650 3.91 -1.01 10.89
N VAL A 651 3.76 -0.58 9.63
CA VAL A 651 2.44 -0.44 8.99
C VAL A 651 1.79 -1.81 8.78
N ALA A 652 2.54 -2.79 8.27
CA ALA A 652 2.02 -4.13 8.00
C ALA A 652 1.52 -4.85 9.25
N GLU A 653 2.15 -4.64 10.41
CA GLU A 653 1.74 -5.23 11.70
C GLU A 653 0.80 -4.34 12.51
N GLY A 654 0.42 -3.16 12.01
CA GLY A 654 -0.51 -2.23 12.67
C GLY A 654 0.06 -1.51 13.90
N SER A 655 1.39 -1.44 14.04
CA SER A 655 2.07 -0.76 15.16
C SER A 655 2.53 0.67 14.82
N ALA A 656 2.37 1.11 13.57
CA ALA A 656 2.58 2.51 13.19
C ALA A 656 1.40 3.36 13.70
N LEU A 657 1.67 4.39 14.50
CA LEU A 657 0.62 5.23 15.08
C LEU A 657 0.13 6.24 14.03
N PRO A 658 -1.11 6.15 13.52
CA PRO A 658 -1.61 7.11 12.55
C PRO A 658 -1.92 8.45 13.23
N VAL A 659 -1.56 9.54 12.57
CA VAL A 659 -1.92 10.92 12.92
C VAL A 659 -2.74 11.48 11.75
N PRO A 660 -4.06 11.20 11.70
CA PRO A 660 -4.88 11.39 10.50
C PRO A 660 -5.00 12.84 10.02
N GLN A 661 -4.81 13.80 10.93
CA GLN A 661 -4.95 15.23 10.65
C GLN A 661 -3.62 16.00 10.79
N PHE A 662 -2.48 15.30 10.61
CA PHE A 662 -1.17 15.96 10.69
C PHE A 662 -1.04 17.07 9.64
N PHE A 663 -1.49 16.80 8.40
CA PHE A 663 -1.73 17.82 7.38
C PHE A 663 -3.23 18.10 7.32
N PHE A 664 -3.64 19.24 7.87
CA PHE A 664 -5.04 19.64 7.95
C PHE A 664 -5.61 20.04 6.58
N GLU A 665 -4.82 20.75 5.77
CA GLU A 665 -5.17 21.17 4.41
C GLU A 665 -4.21 20.51 3.42
N SER A 666 -4.69 19.57 2.62
CA SER A 666 -3.91 18.95 1.53
C SER A 666 -4.45 19.27 0.14
N ASN A 667 -5.64 19.87 0.07
CA ASN A 667 -6.15 20.46 -1.16
C ASN A 667 -5.65 21.91 -1.24
N ARG A 668 -5.26 22.33 -2.44
CA ARG A 668 -4.71 23.67 -2.67
C ARG A 668 -5.78 24.78 -2.57
N TRP A 669 -7.05 24.43 -2.39
CA TRP A 669 -8.21 25.31 -2.19
C TRP A 669 -9.42 24.51 -1.71
#